data_AF-A0A3S4DX03-F1
#
_entry.id   AF-A0A3S4DX03-F1
#
_cell.length_a   1.000
_cell.length_b   1.000
_cell.length_c   1.000
_cell.angle_alpha   90.00
_cell.angle_beta   90.00
_cell.angle_gamma   90.00
#
_symmetry.space_group_name_H-M   'P 1'
#
loop_
_entity.id
_entity.type
_entity.pdbx_description
1 polymer ?
#
loop_
_entity_poly.entity_id
_entity_poly.type
_entity_poly.pdbx_seq_one_letter_code
_entity_poly.pdbx_strand_id
1 'polypeptide(L)'
;MFAGGDPWKINATLQSGRPAQISDLAQAFHDAGQSTAEAETAFRQARERFEKSWNHESGENPINDSAEVQRTVNTLGLQAAQLPKIAIDLQNVAATLAEAQRSGNSAIAALEGELQSIDDQLDEALQLEQDPSLTRLERDLLEEYITGCEQEAIDKTEAALSDLERIRDDYAGRLQQVESNLHADGYDTTLVAGLDGHTPETPQQAEEDVHRALAGDKGAAARVAAVLDSITADQRAGKVPLTPEQASVLSQTQAQQHGMSIEDLKAAEERLDDQRHVIADSWQLMSTPTITFPKTPLSVGAKEGSEKLQGGFAQLPESVQRTLSAPDIIFADQTKVVADIVKNGNPVLQHNTPLDQNLLHKGAEIMGSFDWSRNTFDPTVEAVFWAAGRDHGAVSWMVNELGRCDAASGDFMLNVTHHPWTDDGAAAGSLFGWTQDATGPEAVIAGQTAQTYAAYLGQRSHELLDLPGHQTLGQMNPKLVQDFAKGLAPYVANIAGDSNDLSPYFHTPDLNQDVETRLPVAKGIFSVLSTDKDASDIFNGAAMRQIMQNQNDYAAAVVNHTPGAVARDADLQQAATLKALIDCGVNNAAHAQGLNGDQLAAEAYARKQSAYGSVVKGLSTGAGIAGGALPPPYNIVGKLAGPGVTMAGNALQQDIIGAPPTAMTTSEVLANMPDSIAYSQVLNGLIANRAPVNGLRHEFFVHTVPGDPSSPLRIATYDEYRLINGNFTNYDYNQQLKDAVQSALGDGTVIPHMQSHYNDVVQIPNP
;
A
#
# COMPACT_ATOMS: atom_id res chain seq x y z
N MET A 1 7.15 -28.60 51.10
CA MET A 1 6.04 -27.67 50.78
C MET A 1 6.64 -26.61 49.86
N PHE A 2 5.97 -26.13 48.81
CA PHE A 2 6.55 -25.14 47.89
C PHE A 2 6.09 -23.73 48.27
N ALA A 3 6.93 -22.72 48.04
CA ALA A 3 6.71 -21.31 48.44
C ALA A 3 5.59 -20.57 47.66
N GLY A 4 4.69 -21.28 46.96
CA GLY A 4 3.50 -20.68 46.33
C GLY A 4 3.73 -19.85 45.06
N GLY A 5 4.97 -19.55 44.66
CA GLY A 5 5.28 -18.76 43.45
C GLY A 5 6.78 -18.53 43.23
N ASP A 6 7.13 -17.75 42.21
CA ASP A 6 8.52 -17.38 41.86
C ASP A 6 8.74 -15.87 42.07
N PRO A 7 9.41 -15.45 43.16
CA PRO A 7 9.67 -14.04 43.45
C PRO A 7 10.59 -13.38 42.41
N TRP A 8 11.55 -14.11 41.82
CA TRP A 8 12.43 -13.56 40.77
C TRP A 8 11.64 -13.23 39.50
N LYS A 9 10.63 -14.03 39.18
CA LYS A 9 9.74 -13.77 38.05
C LYS A 9 8.91 -12.50 38.26
N ILE A 10 8.38 -12.26 39.48
CA ILE A 10 7.65 -11.02 39.80
C ILE A 10 8.59 -9.81 39.75
N ASN A 11 9.81 -9.93 40.28
CA ASN A 11 10.78 -8.84 40.15
C ASN A 11 11.12 -8.57 38.68
N ALA A 12 11.29 -9.61 37.86
CA ALA A 12 11.60 -9.46 36.43
C ALA A 12 10.53 -8.69 35.65
N THR A 13 9.24 -8.83 35.98
CA THR A 13 8.18 -8.03 35.34
C THR A 13 8.31 -6.56 35.69
N LEU A 14 8.56 -6.23 36.96
CA LEU A 14 8.82 -4.84 37.38
C LEU A 14 10.05 -4.26 36.68
N GLN A 15 11.14 -5.04 36.57
CA GLN A 15 12.37 -4.59 35.91
C GLN A 15 12.24 -4.42 34.38
N SER A 16 11.23 -5.02 33.75
CA SER A 16 10.98 -4.87 32.31
C SER A 16 10.41 -3.49 31.92
N GLY A 17 9.78 -2.81 32.88
CA GLY A 17 9.24 -1.47 32.71
C GLY A 17 10.32 -0.42 32.42
N ARG A 18 9.96 0.65 31.70
CA ARG A 18 10.91 1.66 31.19
C ARG A 18 10.64 3.05 31.74
N PRO A 19 10.96 3.33 33.03
CA PRO A 19 10.65 4.61 33.67
C PRO A 19 11.28 5.81 32.96
N ALA A 20 12.48 5.65 32.37
CA ALA A 20 13.13 6.71 31.60
C ALA A 20 12.31 7.11 30.35
N GLN A 21 11.74 6.15 29.63
CA GLN A 21 10.93 6.44 28.43
C GLN A 21 9.60 7.11 28.78
N ILE A 22 9.00 6.72 29.92
CA ILE A 22 7.80 7.38 30.45
C ILE A 22 8.12 8.83 30.87
N SER A 23 9.30 9.06 31.44
CA SER A 23 9.78 10.41 31.79
C SER A 23 10.10 11.27 30.57
N ASP A 24 10.69 10.69 29.51
CA ASP A 24 10.93 11.40 28.24
C ASP A 24 9.61 11.80 27.57
N LEU A 25 8.60 10.92 27.62
CA LEU A 25 7.25 11.24 27.17
C LEU A 25 6.62 12.36 28.00
N ALA A 26 6.75 12.29 29.34
CA ALA A 26 6.31 13.35 30.24
C ALA A 26 6.94 14.71 29.89
N GLN A 27 8.24 14.72 29.57
CA GLN A 27 8.97 15.92 29.12
C GLN A 27 8.44 16.45 27.79
N ALA A 28 8.15 15.58 26.82
CA ALA A 28 7.56 15.99 25.54
C ALA A 28 6.18 16.66 25.73
N PHE A 29 5.33 16.14 26.62
CA PHE A 29 4.05 16.76 26.96
C PHE A 29 4.22 18.08 27.71
N HIS A 30 5.22 18.19 28.58
CA HIS A 30 5.57 19.44 29.26
C HIS A 30 5.99 20.53 28.26
N ASP A 31 6.88 20.19 27.31
CA ASP A 31 7.40 21.13 26.31
C ASP A 31 6.34 21.53 25.28
N ALA A 32 5.46 20.59 24.90
CA ALA A 32 4.29 20.86 24.08
C ALA A 32 3.28 21.78 24.81
N GLY A 33 3.09 21.58 26.12
CA GLY A 33 2.28 22.47 26.96
C GLY A 33 2.83 23.90 26.99
N GLN A 34 4.14 24.06 27.16
CA GLN A 34 4.79 25.38 27.11
C GLN A 34 4.61 26.05 25.73
N SER A 35 4.87 25.31 24.64
CA SER A 35 4.72 25.82 23.27
C SER A 35 3.28 26.23 22.96
N THR A 36 2.29 25.48 23.46
CA THR A 36 0.86 25.78 23.31
C THR A 36 0.47 27.03 24.10
N ALA A 37 0.99 27.20 25.32
CA ALA A 37 0.77 28.40 26.13
C ALA A 37 1.40 29.66 25.50
N GLU A 38 2.57 29.53 24.87
CA GLU A 38 3.24 30.58 24.11
C GLU A 38 2.46 30.95 22.84
N ALA A 39 1.97 29.95 22.09
CA ALA A 39 1.13 30.16 20.91
C ALA A 39 -0.20 30.85 21.24
N GLU A 40 -0.86 30.44 22.32
CA GLU A 40 -2.07 31.10 22.85
C GLU A 40 -1.79 32.56 23.26
N THR A 41 -0.65 32.81 23.90
CA THR A 41 -0.22 34.17 24.25
C THR A 41 0.03 35.03 23.00
N ALA A 42 0.73 34.49 22.00
CA ALA A 42 1.00 35.18 20.74
C ALA A 42 -0.29 35.47 19.96
N PHE A 43 -1.22 34.51 19.93
CA PHE A 43 -2.52 34.66 19.30
C PHE A 43 -3.36 35.75 19.99
N ARG A 44 -3.39 35.76 21.34
CA ARG A 44 -4.06 36.81 22.12
C ARG A 44 -3.47 38.20 21.85
N GLN A 45 -2.14 38.31 21.76
CA GLN A 45 -1.47 39.56 21.40
C GLN A 45 -1.78 40.01 19.96
N ALA A 46 -1.85 39.07 19.02
CA ALA A 46 -2.24 39.37 17.63
C ALA A 46 -3.69 39.90 17.58
N ARG A 47 -4.60 39.32 18.38
CA ARG A 47 -5.97 39.77 18.52
C ARG A 47 -6.07 41.19 19.09
N GLU A 48 -5.33 41.48 20.17
CA GLU A 48 -5.28 42.82 20.75
C GLU A 48 -4.72 43.86 19.76
N ARG A 49 -3.73 43.47 18.95
CA ARG A 49 -3.19 44.34 17.89
C ARG A 49 -4.22 44.61 16.80
N PHE A 50 -4.94 43.57 16.36
CA PHE A 50 -6.01 43.68 15.38
C PHE A 50 -7.16 44.57 15.90
N GLU A 51 -7.57 44.39 17.16
CA GLU A 51 -8.60 45.22 17.79
C GLU A 51 -8.20 46.70 17.86
N LYS A 52 -6.93 46.98 18.16
CA LYS A 52 -6.37 48.34 18.17
C LYS A 52 -6.22 48.96 16.77
N SER A 53 -6.08 48.16 15.72
CA SER A 53 -5.87 48.64 14.34
C SER A 53 -7.15 48.69 13.49
N TRP A 54 -8.26 48.11 13.98
CA TRP A 54 -9.53 48.06 13.26
C TRP A 54 -10.33 49.36 13.36
N ASN A 55 -10.70 49.94 12.21
CA ASN A 55 -11.47 51.19 12.12
C ASN A 55 -12.98 50.89 12.03
N HIS A 56 -13.77 51.42 12.98
CA HIS A 56 -15.14 51.01 13.30
C HIS A 56 -16.22 51.62 12.38
N GLU A 57 -16.10 51.52 11.05
CA GLU A 57 -17.08 52.16 10.13
C GLU A 57 -18.42 51.42 9.98
N SER A 58 -18.53 50.19 10.49
CA SER A 58 -19.78 49.42 10.54
C SER A 58 -19.70 48.45 11.71
N GLY A 59 -20.51 48.67 12.74
CA GLY A 59 -20.42 47.99 14.04
C GLY A 59 -20.44 46.45 13.99
N GLU A 60 -19.82 45.87 15.04
CA GLU A 60 -19.42 44.46 15.28
C GLU A 60 -18.15 44.01 14.53
N ASN A 61 -17.29 43.26 15.24
CA ASN A 61 -15.94 42.90 14.81
C ASN A 61 -15.96 41.48 14.20
N PRO A 62 -16.02 41.32 12.86
CA PRO A 62 -16.46 40.06 12.22
C PRO A 62 -15.60 38.84 12.54
N ILE A 63 -14.33 39.06 12.90
CA ILE A 63 -13.35 37.98 13.12
C ILE A 63 -13.27 37.63 14.61
N ASN A 64 -13.25 38.62 15.51
CA ASN A 64 -13.15 38.36 16.96
C ASN A 64 -14.45 37.85 17.58
N ASP A 65 -15.59 38.25 16.99
CA ASP A 65 -16.93 37.81 17.40
C ASP A 65 -17.36 36.52 16.69
N SER A 66 -16.51 35.98 15.79
CA SER A 66 -16.76 34.70 15.12
C SER A 66 -16.80 33.56 16.12
N ALA A 67 -17.88 32.78 16.06
CA ALA A 67 -18.06 31.57 16.86
C ALA A 67 -16.91 30.56 16.67
N GLU A 68 -16.28 30.55 15.48
CA GLU A 68 -15.14 29.69 15.18
C GLU A 68 -13.87 30.18 15.89
N VAL A 69 -13.60 31.49 15.90
CA VAL A 69 -12.47 32.08 16.61
C VAL A 69 -12.63 31.94 18.12
N GLN A 70 -13.83 32.13 18.67
CA GLN A 70 -14.11 31.90 20.09
C GLN A 70 -13.98 30.42 20.47
N ARG A 71 -14.43 29.51 19.60
CA ARG A 71 -14.25 28.07 19.80
C ARG A 71 -12.76 27.73 19.82
N THR A 72 -11.98 28.18 18.84
CA THR A 72 -10.54 27.93 18.77
C THR A 72 -9.78 28.50 19.97
N VAL A 73 -10.14 29.71 20.46
CA VAL A 73 -9.56 30.30 21.68
C VAL A 73 -9.88 29.44 22.91
N ASN A 74 -11.12 28.99 23.06
CA ASN A 74 -11.49 28.12 24.17
C ASN A 74 -10.80 26.76 24.08
N THR A 75 -10.67 26.18 22.88
CA THR A 75 -9.98 24.90 22.64
C THR A 75 -8.48 25.00 22.92
N LEU A 76 -7.79 26.04 22.41
CA LEU A 76 -6.37 26.28 22.68
C LEU A 76 -6.12 26.58 24.16
N GLY A 77 -7.00 27.33 24.82
CA GLY A 77 -6.95 27.59 26.25
C GLY A 77 -7.14 26.35 27.12
N LEU A 78 -8.07 25.45 26.74
CA LEU A 78 -8.27 24.15 27.38
C LEU A 78 -7.04 23.25 27.20
N GLN A 79 -6.51 23.15 25.97
CA GLN A 79 -5.31 22.36 25.67
C GLN A 79 -4.07 22.87 26.42
N ALA A 80 -3.87 24.19 26.51
CA ALA A 80 -2.76 24.80 27.25
C ALA A 80 -2.80 24.48 28.76
N ALA A 81 -4.00 24.28 29.34
CA ALA A 81 -4.16 23.93 30.75
C ALA A 81 -4.07 22.42 31.04
N GLN A 82 -4.26 21.57 30.03
CA GLN A 82 -4.32 20.11 30.21
C GLN A 82 -2.97 19.42 29.94
N LEU A 83 -2.19 19.85 28.95
CA LEU A 83 -0.88 19.23 28.62
C LEU A 83 0.11 19.19 29.81
N PRO A 84 0.23 20.23 30.65
CA PRO A 84 1.11 20.17 31.83
C PRO A 84 0.63 19.18 32.91
N LYS A 85 -0.68 18.89 32.99
CA LYS A 85 -1.21 17.90 33.96
C LYS A 85 -0.82 16.48 33.55
N ILE A 86 -0.93 16.17 32.26
CA ILE A 86 -0.49 14.88 31.69
C ILE A 86 1.00 14.66 31.95
N ALA A 87 1.82 15.70 31.77
CA ALA A 87 3.24 15.63 32.09
C ALA A 87 3.51 15.28 33.56
N ILE A 88 2.77 15.90 34.50
CA ILE A 88 2.88 15.60 35.94
C ILE A 88 2.46 14.15 36.23
N ASP A 89 1.37 13.69 35.63
CA ASP A 89 0.82 12.35 35.82
C ASP A 89 1.77 11.26 35.29
N LEU A 90 2.30 11.42 34.07
CA LEU A 90 3.31 10.52 33.50
C LEU A 90 4.61 10.53 34.32
N GLN A 91 5.04 11.68 34.82
CA GLN A 91 6.23 11.77 35.67
C GLN A 91 6.04 11.05 37.02
N ASN A 92 4.84 11.09 37.59
CA ASN A 92 4.50 10.36 38.81
C ASN A 92 4.50 8.83 38.59
N VAL A 93 4.02 8.37 37.43
CA VAL A 93 4.09 6.95 37.03
C VAL A 93 5.55 6.51 36.87
N ALA A 94 6.37 7.28 36.15
CA ALA A 94 7.80 6.99 35.99
C ALA A 94 8.53 6.91 37.34
N ALA A 95 8.25 7.84 38.26
CA ALA A 95 8.84 7.86 39.59
C ALA A 95 8.40 6.64 40.44
N THR A 96 7.11 6.29 40.40
CA THR A 96 6.56 5.15 41.14
C THR A 96 7.12 3.83 40.61
N LEU A 97 7.25 3.67 39.29
CA LEU A 97 7.88 2.49 38.68
C LEU A 97 9.35 2.36 39.07
N ALA A 98 10.11 3.47 39.04
CA ALA A 98 11.51 3.46 39.46
C ALA A 98 11.68 3.10 40.96
N GLU A 99 10.75 3.57 41.80
CA GLU A 99 10.72 3.21 43.22
C GLU A 99 10.39 1.72 43.43
N ALA A 100 9.42 1.19 42.69
CA ALA A 100 9.06 -0.23 42.71
C ALA A 100 10.23 -1.12 42.24
N GLN A 101 10.89 -0.75 41.13
CA GLN A 101 12.07 -1.46 40.62
C GLN A 101 13.22 -1.50 41.64
N ARG A 102 13.52 -0.36 42.28
CA ARG A 102 14.55 -0.29 43.32
C ARG A 102 14.20 -1.17 44.54
N SER A 103 12.94 -1.13 44.95
CA SER A 103 12.46 -1.88 46.12
C SER A 103 12.45 -3.38 45.85
N GLY A 104 12.03 -3.80 44.65
CA GLY A 104 12.07 -5.20 44.21
C GLY A 104 13.49 -5.76 44.14
N ASN A 105 14.45 -5.03 43.58
CA ASN A 105 15.86 -5.44 43.57
C ASN A 105 16.44 -5.57 44.99
N SER A 106 16.03 -4.69 45.91
CA SER A 106 16.45 -4.78 47.31
C SER A 106 15.86 -6.01 48.01
N ALA A 107 14.61 -6.39 47.71
CA ALA A 107 13.96 -7.57 48.25
C ALA A 107 14.61 -8.86 47.74
N ILE A 108 14.92 -8.93 46.44
CA ILE A 108 15.63 -10.08 45.84
C ILE A 108 17.04 -10.21 46.42
N ALA A 109 17.81 -9.11 46.52
CA ALA A 109 19.15 -9.17 47.08
C ALA A 109 19.16 -9.61 48.56
N ALA A 110 18.14 -9.23 49.34
CA ALA A 110 17.97 -9.70 50.70
C ALA A 110 17.65 -11.21 50.73
N LEU A 111 16.71 -11.67 49.90
CA LEU A 111 16.35 -13.08 49.79
C LEU A 111 17.55 -13.94 49.38
N GLU A 112 18.31 -13.52 48.37
CA GLU A 112 19.52 -14.23 47.92
C GLU A 112 20.56 -14.32 49.03
N GLY A 113 20.74 -13.26 49.83
CA GLY A 113 21.62 -13.29 51.00
C GLY A 113 21.15 -14.23 52.10
N GLU A 114 19.84 -14.28 52.38
CA GLU A 114 19.26 -15.21 53.35
C GLU A 114 19.37 -16.66 52.88
N LEU A 115 19.04 -16.95 51.62
CA LEU A 115 19.14 -18.29 51.05
C LEU A 115 20.59 -18.79 51.00
N GLN A 116 21.56 -17.92 50.66
CA GLN A 116 22.97 -18.31 50.72
C GLN A 116 23.40 -18.66 52.14
N SER A 117 22.95 -17.90 53.15
CA SER A 117 23.29 -18.22 54.54
C SER A 117 22.68 -19.56 55.00
N ILE A 118 21.52 -19.94 54.48
CA ILE A 118 20.88 -21.23 54.79
C ILE A 118 21.61 -22.36 54.05
N ASP A 119 22.01 -22.13 52.79
CA ASP A 119 22.81 -23.06 51.99
C ASP A 119 24.15 -23.37 52.69
N ASP A 120 24.86 -22.34 53.17
CA ASP A 120 26.11 -22.50 53.92
C ASP A 120 25.90 -23.34 55.21
N GLN A 121 24.78 -23.14 55.92
CA GLN A 121 24.44 -23.91 57.12
C GLN A 121 24.06 -25.37 56.82
N LEU A 122 23.38 -25.60 55.70
CA LEU A 122 23.04 -26.95 55.22
C LEU A 122 24.31 -27.70 54.79
N ASP A 123 25.24 -27.04 54.10
CA ASP A 123 26.52 -27.63 53.72
C ASP A 123 27.34 -28.07 54.95
N GLU A 124 27.41 -27.24 55.99
CA GLU A 124 28.06 -27.61 57.26
C GLU A 124 27.36 -28.80 57.95
N ALA A 125 26.02 -28.80 57.97
CA ALA A 125 25.24 -29.89 58.58
C ALA A 125 25.41 -31.21 57.81
N LEU A 126 25.36 -31.18 56.48
CA LEU A 126 25.54 -32.35 55.62
C LEU A 126 26.97 -32.91 55.70
N GLN A 127 27.98 -32.06 55.90
CA GLN A 127 29.36 -32.51 56.15
C GLN A 127 29.48 -33.23 57.51
N LEU A 128 28.81 -32.73 58.55
CA LEU A 128 28.79 -33.38 59.87
C LEU A 128 28.06 -34.73 59.83
N GLU A 129 27.00 -34.88 59.03
CA GLU A 129 26.24 -36.12 58.90
C GLU A 129 27.11 -37.30 58.41
N GLN A 130 28.14 -36.99 57.61
CA GLN A 130 29.09 -37.97 57.06
C GLN A 130 30.08 -38.51 58.10
N ASP A 131 30.13 -37.95 59.31
CA ASP A 131 31.01 -38.45 60.37
C ASP A 131 30.49 -39.80 60.95
N PRO A 132 31.26 -40.89 60.80
CA PRO A 132 30.85 -42.20 61.32
C PRO A 132 30.81 -42.25 62.86
N SER A 133 31.42 -41.28 63.55
CA SER A 133 31.52 -41.23 65.01
C SER A 133 30.27 -40.72 65.73
N LEU A 134 29.30 -40.12 65.01
CA LEU A 134 28.07 -39.61 65.60
C LEU A 134 27.21 -40.71 66.25
N THR A 135 26.68 -40.43 67.43
CA THR A 135 25.69 -41.27 68.09
C THR A 135 24.33 -41.15 67.41
N ARG A 136 23.42 -42.10 67.68
CA ARG A 136 22.05 -42.05 67.13
C ARG A 136 21.32 -40.77 67.51
N LEU A 137 21.46 -40.32 68.75
CA LEU A 137 20.84 -39.08 69.22
C LEU A 137 21.38 -37.84 68.49
N GLU A 138 22.68 -37.80 68.20
CA GLU A 138 23.30 -36.69 67.46
C GLU A 138 22.87 -36.67 66.00
N ARG A 139 22.64 -37.84 65.37
CA ARG A 139 22.07 -37.91 64.02
C ARG A 139 20.62 -37.43 63.98
N ASP A 140 19.79 -37.85 64.94
CA ASP A 140 18.39 -37.42 65.03
C ASP A 140 18.30 -35.88 65.21
N LEU A 141 19.18 -35.28 66.03
CA LEU A 141 19.26 -33.82 66.20
C LEU A 141 19.74 -33.08 64.95
N LEU A 142 20.64 -33.68 64.18
CA LEU A 142 21.14 -33.11 62.93
C LEU A 142 20.10 -33.15 61.82
N GLU A 143 19.32 -34.24 61.72
CA GLU A 143 18.18 -34.36 60.81
C GLU A 143 17.08 -33.34 61.14
N GLU A 144 16.81 -33.09 62.43
CA GLU A 144 15.90 -32.03 62.89
C GLU A 144 16.42 -30.63 62.50
N TYR A 145 17.73 -30.39 62.61
CA TYR A 145 18.35 -29.13 62.19
C TYR A 145 18.26 -28.91 60.66
N ILE A 146 18.57 -29.93 59.85
CA ILE A 146 18.46 -29.88 58.38
C ILE A 146 17.01 -29.57 57.97
N THR A 147 16.04 -30.27 58.58
CA THR A 147 14.61 -30.02 58.33
C THR A 147 14.21 -28.60 58.72
N GLY A 148 14.78 -28.06 59.81
CA GLY A 148 14.58 -26.66 60.23
C GLY A 148 15.09 -25.65 59.20
N CYS A 149 16.28 -25.87 58.66
CA CYS A 149 16.86 -25.03 57.60
C CYS A 149 16.03 -25.07 56.30
N GLU A 150 15.54 -26.24 55.88
CA GLU A 150 14.66 -26.37 54.72
C GLU A 150 13.35 -25.59 54.91
N GLN A 151 12.75 -25.66 56.09
CA GLN A 151 11.54 -24.91 56.39
C GLN A 151 11.80 -23.40 56.45
N GLU A 152 12.93 -22.98 57.02
CA GLU A 152 13.32 -21.57 57.02
C GLU A 152 13.48 -21.02 55.60
N ALA A 153 14.11 -21.77 54.68
CA ALA A 153 14.24 -21.35 53.28
C ALA A 153 12.87 -21.16 52.59
N ILE A 154 11.91 -22.04 52.88
CA ILE A 154 10.54 -21.93 52.37
C ILE A 154 9.87 -20.67 52.92
N ASP A 155 9.93 -20.47 54.24
CA ASP A 155 9.30 -19.33 54.93
C ASP A 155 9.88 -17.99 54.45
N LYS A 156 11.20 -17.91 54.25
CA LYS A 156 11.88 -16.73 53.71
C LYS A 156 11.45 -16.42 52.27
N THR A 157 11.33 -17.46 51.44
CA THR A 157 10.90 -17.32 50.04
C THR A 157 9.44 -16.86 49.96
N GLU A 158 8.56 -17.38 50.83
CA GLU A 158 7.15 -16.97 50.91
C GLU A 158 6.99 -15.52 51.40
N ALA A 159 7.80 -15.10 52.38
CA ALA A 159 7.83 -13.73 52.85
C ALA A 159 8.29 -12.75 51.75
N ALA A 160 9.37 -13.09 51.03
CA ALA A 160 9.87 -12.28 49.93
C ALA A 160 8.88 -12.20 48.76
N LEU A 161 8.18 -13.29 48.45
CA LEU A 161 7.11 -13.32 47.47
C LEU A 161 5.99 -12.35 47.87
N SER A 162 5.53 -12.40 49.11
CA SER A 162 4.49 -11.52 49.64
C SER A 162 4.89 -10.04 49.59
N ASP A 163 6.15 -9.73 49.88
CA ASP A 163 6.67 -8.36 49.79
C ASP A 163 6.73 -7.85 48.34
N LEU A 164 7.13 -8.70 47.39
CA LEU A 164 7.17 -8.36 45.97
C LEU A 164 5.78 -8.18 45.36
N GLU A 165 4.81 -9.00 45.77
CA GLU A 165 3.41 -8.82 45.39
C GLU A 165 2.86 -7.50 45.90
N ARG A 166 3.12 -7.15 47.17
CA ARG A 166 2.73 -5.85 47.73
C ARG A 166 3.35 -4.68 46.98
N ILE A 167 4.64 -4.74 46.65
CA ILE A 167 5.34 -3.69 45.88
C ILE A 167 4.70 -3.53 44.50
N ARG A 168 4.37 -4.64 43.83
CA ARG A 168 3.71 -4.63 42.52
C ARG A 168 2.30 -4.04 42.61
N ASP A 169 1.52 -4.47 43.59
CA ASP A 169 0.13 -4.05 43.75
C ASP A 169 0.01 -2.56 44.11
N ASP A 170 0.95 -2.06 44.94
CA ASP A 170 1.07 -0.62 45.24
C ASP A 170 1.38 0.21 43.97
N TYR A 171 2.24 -0.30 43.08
CA TYR A 171 2.50 0.33 41.77
C TYR A 171 1.28 0.27 40.85
N ALA A 172 0.67 -0.91 40.68
CA ALA A 172 -0.48 -1.11 39.81
C ALA A 172 -1.69 -0.25 40.26
N GLY A 173 -1.95 -0.14 41.56
CA GLY A 173 -3.01 0.70 42.09
C GLY A 173 -2.80 2.19 41.80
N ARG A 174 -1.55 2.67 41.84
CA ARG A 174 -1.20 4.05 41.47
C ARG A 174 -1.28 4.29 39.97
N LEU A 175 -0.87 3.33 39.16
CA LEU A 175 -1.00 3.39 37.70
C LEU A 175 -2.47 3.50 37.30
N GLN A 176 -3.32 2.62 37.83
CA GLN A 176 -4.76 2.64 37.57
C GLN A 176 -5.42 3.96 38.01
N GLN A 177 -4.98 4.54 39.13
CA GLN A 177 -5.45 5.84 39.59
C GLN A 177 -5.08 6.96 38.60
N VAL A 178 -3.85 6.94 38.08
CA VAL A 178 -3.37 7.93 37.09
C VAL A 178 -4.08 7.75 35.75
N GLU A 179 -4.25 6.52 35.26
CA GLU A 179 -5.02 6.22 34.05
C GLU A 179 -6.48 6.68 34.17
N SER A 180 -7.10 6.46 35.34
CA SER A 180 -8.46 6.95 35.60
C SER A 180 -8.55 8.48 35.60
N ASN A 181 -7.53 9.18 36.09
CA ASN A 181 -7.48 10.65 36.05
C ASN A 181 -7.30 11.16 34.62
N LEU A 182 -6.39 10.54 33.84
CA LEU A 182 -6.15 10.87 32.43
C LEU A 182 -7.41 10.63 31.58
N HIS A 183 -8.11 9.53 31.82
CA HIS A 183 -9.38 9.24 31.16
C HIS A 183 -10.48 10.24 31.57
N ALA A 184 -10.61 10.59 32.86
CA ALA A 184 -11.59 11.58 33.32
C ALA A 184 -11.37 12.96 32.69
N ASP A 185 -10.11 13.29 32.36
CA ASP A 185 -9.72 14.51 31.67
C ASP A 185 -9.81 14.42 30.12
N GLY A 186 -10.25 13.27 29.58
CA GLY A 186 -10.59 13.08 28.16
C GLY A 186 -9.46 12.56 27.26
N TYR A 187 -8.42 11.94 27.83
CA TYR A 187 -7.22 11.49 27.11
C TYR A 187 -7.16 9.98 26.86
N ASP A 188 -6.50 9.63 25.76
CA ASP A 188 -6.21 8.26 25.32
C ASP A 188 -5.02 7.66 26.10
N THR A 189 -5.25 6.56 26.81
CA THR A 189 -4.27 5.89 27.69
C THR A 189 -3.43 4.83 26.97
N THR A 190 -3.64 4.61 25.66
CA THR A 190 -2.91 3.61 24.85
C THR A 190 -1.39 3.80 24.80
N LEU A 191 -0.91 5.02 25.04
CA LEU A 191 0.52 5.37 25.07
C LEU A 191 1.29 4.78 26.27
N VAL A 192 0.60 4.36 27.34
CA VAL A 192 1.22 3.86 28.59
C VAL A 192 1.21 2.32 28.68
N ALA A 193 0.22 1.67 28.05
CA ALA A 193 -0.01 0.22 28.13
C ALA A 193 1.10 -0.67 27.55
N GLY A 194 2.00 -0.12 26.72
CA GLY A 194 3.16 -0.84 26.18
C GLY A 194 4.47 -0.66 26.96
N LEU A 195 4.49 0.19 27.99
CA LEU A 195 5.71 0.62 28.70
C LEU A 195 5.76 0.18 30.18
N ASP A 196 4.69 -0.47 30.66
CA ASP A 196 4.40 -0.72 32.08
C ASP A 196 4.74 -2.14 32.58
N GLY A 197 5.16 -3.05 31.70
CA GLY A 197 5.52 -4.43 32.07
C GLY A 197 4.33 -5.35 32.29
N HIS A 198 3.36 -5.33 31.37
CA HIS A 198 2.18 -6.21 31.37
C HIS A 198 2.52 -7.70 31.62
N THR A 199 1.74 -8.35 32.50
CA THR A 199 1.81 -9.80 32.72
C THR A 199 1.10 -10.48 31.55
N PRO A 200 1.64 -11.56 30.95
CA PRO A 200 0.94 -12.29 29.89
C PRO A 200 -0.43 -12.77 30.38
N GLU A 201 -1.50 -12.55 29.61
CA GLU A 201 -2.82 -13.09 29.93
C GLU A 201 -2.74 -14.59 30.24
N THR A 202 -3.37 -15.01 31.35
CA THR A 202 -3.59 -16.45 31.59
C THR A 202 -4.68 -16.95 30.64
N PRO A 203 -4.76 -18.26 30.35
CA PRO A 203 -5.84 -18.77 29.50
C PRO A 203 -7.26 -18.52 30.03
N GLN A 204 -7.38 -18.28 31.33
CA GLN A 204 -8.64 -17.85 31.93
C GLN A 204 -8.91 -16.36 31.67
N GLN A 205 -7.88 -15.52 31.78
CA GLN A 205 -8.01 -14.09 31.46
C GLN A 205 -8.38 -13.88 29.99
N ALA A 206 -7.73 -14.61 29.07
CA ALA A 206 -8.05 -14.57 27.65
C ALA A 206 -9.49 -15.02 27.36
N GLU A 207 -10.00 -16.04 28.07
CA GLU A 207 -11.39 -16.49 27.93
C GLU A 207 -12.38 -15.41 28.40
N GLU A 208 -12.14 -14.84 29.59
CA GLU A 208 -12.98 -13.80 30.18
C GLU A 208 -12.98 -12.51 29.36
N ASP A 209 -11.83 -12.12 28.83
CA ASP A 209 -11.68 -10.91 28.02
C ASP A 209 -12.30 -11.07 26.63
N VAL A 210 -12.13 -12.20 25.96
CA VAL A 210 -12.85 -12.48 24.71
C VAL A 210 -14.36 -12.53 24.96
N HIS A 211 -14.81 -13.16 26.04
CA HIS A 211 -16.23 -13.25 26.36
C HIS A 211 -16.85 -11.87 26.56
N ARG A 212 -16.20 -11.03 27.37
CA ARG A 212 -16.63 -9.65 27.62
C ARG A 212 -16.54 -8.78 26.37
N ALA A 213 -15.51 -8.94 25.56
CA ALA A 213 -15.35 -8.21 24.30
C ALA A 213 -16.53 -8.50 23.34
N LEU A 214 -16.86 -9.78 23.11
CA LEU A 214 -17.99 -10.18 22.25
C LEU A 214 -19.35 -9.76 22.82
N ALA A 215 -19.44 -9.57 24.14
CA ALA A 215 -20.60 -9.00 24.82
C ALA A 215 -20.68 -7.45 24.74
N GLY A 216 -19.64 -6.77 24.24
CA GLY A 216 -19.60 -5.31 24.03
C GLY A 216 -18.85 -4.50 25.09
N ASP A 217 -18.08 -5.16 25.97
CA ASP A 217 -17.23 -4.46 26.92
C ASP A 217 -16.02 -3.81 26.23
N LYS A 218 -15.94 -2.48 26.28
CA LYS A 218 -14.91 -1.71 25.56
C LYS A 218 -13.49 -1.95 26.07
N GLY A 219 -13.32 -2.15 27.37
CA GLY A 219 -12.01 -2.38 27.96
C GLY A 219 -11.47 -3.76 27.59
N ALA A 220 -12.33 -4.79 27.63
CA ALA A 220 -11.97 -6.13 27.17
C ALA A 220 -11.72 -6.17 25.66
N ALA A 221 -12.55 -5.50 24.87
CA ALA A 221 -12.35 -5.37 23.42
C ALA A 221 -11.00 -4.75 23.07
N ALA A 222 -10.59 -3.68 23.77
CA ALA A 222 -9.30 -3.03 23.55
C ALA A 222 -8.11 -3.93 23.94
N ARG A 223 -8.22 -4.74 25.00
CA ARG A 223 -7.18 -5.72 25.38
C ARG A 223 -7.02 -6.81 24.31
N VAL A 224 -8.13 -7.40 23.89
CA VAL A 224 -8.13 -8.41 22.82
C VAL A 224 -7.54 -7.83 21.52
N ALA A 225 -7.95 -6.63 21.13
CA ALA A 225 -7.40 -5.92 19.97
C ALA A 225 -5.89 -5.72 20.09
N ALA A 226 -5.42 -5.15 21.20
CA ALA A 226 -3.99 -4.91 21.43
C ALA A 226 -3.16 -6.19 21.34
N VAL A 227 -3.68 -7.32 21.83
CA VAL A 227 -3.01 -8.62 21.73
C VAL A 227 -2.93 -9.08 20.27
N LEU A 228 -4.03 -9.00 19.50
CA LEU A 228 -4.02 -9.38 18.07
C LEU A 228 -3.12 -8.47 17.23
N ASP A 229 -3.15 -7.15 17.48
CA ASP A 229 -2.31 -6.15 16.81
C ASP A 229 -0.82 -6.33 17.09
N SER A 230 -0.47 -6.91 18.24
CA SER A 230 0.93 -7.19 18.60
C SER A 230 1.56 -8.32 17.78
N ILE A 231 0.78 -9.06 16.98
CA ILE A 231 1.29 -10.18 16.17
C ILE A 231 2.12 -9.66 15.00
N THR A 232 3.41 -9.98 15.03
CA THR A 232 4.40 -9.46 14.07
C THR A 232 4.37 -10.17 12.72
N ALA A 233 4.95 -9.55 11.69
CA ALA A 233 5.07 -10.14 10.35
C ALA A 233 5.84 -11.48 10.35
N ASP A 234 6.91 -11.60 11.15
CA ASP A 234 7.67 -12.84 11.25
C ASP A 234 6.87 -13.97 11.94
N GLN A 235 5.96 -13.62 12.86
CA GLN A 235 5.05 -14.58 13.46
C GLN A 235 3.98 -15.05 12.47
N ARG A 236 3.38 -14.12 11.71
CA ARG A 236 2.42 -14.47 10.65
C ARG A 236 3.06 -15.33 9.56
N ALA A 237 4.32 -15.06 9.22
CA ALA A 237 5.10 -15.88 8.28
C ALA A 237 5.53 -17.24 8.85
N GLY A 238 5.21 -17.56 10.11
CA GLY A 238 5.58 -18.83 10.76
C GLY A 238 7.07 -18.96 11.09
N LYS A 239 7.85 -17.88 11.00
CA LYS A 239 9.27 -17.87 11.36
C LYS A 239 9.48 -17.88 12.87
N VAL A 240 8.54 -17.29 13.60
CA VAL A 240 8.51 -17.22 15.07
C VAL A 240 7.11 -17.67 15.54
N PRO A 241 6.98 -18.49 16.60
CA PRO A 241 5.66 -18.81 17.12
C PRO A 241 4.97 -17.59 17.75
N LEU A 242 3.64 -17.63 17.85
CA LEU A 242 2.89 -16.70 18.68
C LEU A 242 3.37 -16.77 20.14
N THR A 243 3.32 -15.65 20.86
CA THR A 243 3.49 -15.65 22.31
C THR A 243 2.35 -16.44 22.95
N PRO A 244 2.52 -16.97 24.20
CA PRO A 244 1.44 -17.69 24.87
C PRO A 244 0.14 -16.89 24.96
N GLU A 245 0.24 -15.59 25.24
CA GLU A 245 -0.88 -14.65 25.29
C GLU A 245 -1.57 -14.48 23.93
N GLN A 246 -0.82 -14.16 22.88
CA GLN A 246 -1.35 -14.07 21.50
C GLN A 246 -2.06 -15.35 21.08
N ALA A 247 -1.46 -16.49 21.38
CA ALA A 247 -2.01 -17.79 21.01
C ALA A 247 -3.29 -18.11 21.81
N SER A 248 -3.35 -17.73 23.08
CA SER A 248 -4.51 -17.96 23.93
C SER A 248 -5.70 -17.08 23.51
N VAL A 249 -5.47 -15.79 23.26
CA VAL A 249 -6.51 -14.89 22.74
C VAL A 249 -7.04 -15.36 21.38
N LEU A 250 -6.16 -15.78 20.46
CA LEU A 250 -6.58 -16.34 19.17
C LEU A 250 -7.37 -17.65 19.33
N SER A 251 -6.97 -18.50 20.27
CA SER A 251 -7.68 -19.75 20.58
C SER A 251 -9.08 -19.49 21.15
N GLN A 252 -9.20 -18.52 22.07
CA GLN A 252 -10.46 -18.18 22.72
C GLN A 252 -11.42 -17.46 21.76
N THR A 253 -10.92 -16.57 20.91
CA THR A 253 -11.73 -15.96 19.84
C THR A 253 -12.29 -17.03 18.90
N GLN A 254 -11.48 -18.02 18.50
CA GLN A 254 -11.97 -19.15 17.70
C GLN A 254 -13.04 -19.96 18.44
N ALA A 255 -12.80 -20.37 19.68
CA ALA A 255 -13.72 -21.22 20.44
C ALA A 255 -15.09 -20.55 20.69
N GLN A 256 -15.09 -19.26 21.03
CA GLN A 256 -16.32 -18.54 21.39
C GLN A 256 -17.13 -18.09 20.16
N GLN A 257 -16.47 -17.84 19.03
CA GLN A 257 -17.14 -17.50 17.78
C GLN A 257 -17.62 -18.73 16.99
N HIS A 258 -17.07 -19.92 17.23
CA HIS A 258 -17.25 -21.10 16.37
C HIS A 258 -18.72 -21.42 16.04
N GLY A 259 -19.60 -21.38 17.04
CA GLY A 259 -21.02 -21.73 16.92
C GLY A 259 -21.96 -20.55 16.64
N MET A 260 -21.44 -19.32 16.48
CA MET A 260 -22.27 -18.13 16.24
C MET A 260 -22.84 -18.13 14.81
N SER A 261 -24.07 -17.65 14.65
CA SER A 261 -24.64 -17.36 13.32
C SER A 261 -23.95 -16.16 12.67
N ILE A 262 -24.12 -15.96 11.36
CA ILE A 262 -23.56 -14.77 10.66
C ILE A 262 -24.15 -13.49 11.26
N GLU A 263 -25.43 -13.51 11.62
CA GLU A 263 -26.13 -12.40 12.25
C GLU A 263 -25.58 -12.12 13.66
N ASP A 264 -25.28 -13.17 14.44
CA ASP A 264 -24.69 -13.00 15.78
C ASP A 264 -23.25 -12.50 15.71
N LEU A 265 -22.47 -12.95 14.73
CA LEU A 265 -21.11 -12.46 14.47
C LEU A 265 -21.14 -10.99 14.08
N LYS A 266 -22.07 -10.59 13.21
CA LYS A 266 -22.26 -9.18 12.84
C LYS A 266 -22.69 -8.34 14.04
N ALA A 267 -23.62 -8.83 14.86
CA ALA A 267 -24.03 -8.13 16.07
C ALA A 267 -22.89 -8.01 17.09
N ALA A 268 -22.01 -9.01 17.20
CA ALA A 268 -20.81 -8.95 18.03
C ALA A 268 -19.81 -7.90 17.49
N GLU A 269 -19.60 -7.85 16.16
CA GLU A 269 -18.76 -6.85 15.51
C GLU A 269 -19.25 -5.42 15.78
N GLU A 270 -20.56 -5.17 15.65
CA GLU A 270 -21.17 -3.87 15.94
C GLU A 270 -21.03 -3.47 17.41
N ARG A 271 -21.09 -4.43 18.35
CA ARG A 271 -20.88 -4.17 19.78
C ARG A 271 -19.45 -3.76 20.12
N LEU A 272 -18.47 -4.10 19.29
CA LEU A 272 -17.07 -3.73 19.52
C LEU A 272 -16.78 -2.26 19.17
N ASP A 273 -17.62 -1.60 18.37
CA ASP A 273 -17.53 -0.17 17.99
C ASP A 273 -16.17 0.20 17.38
N ASP A 274 -15.31 0.93 18.10
CA ASP A 274 -13.96 1.29 17.64
C ASP A 274 -13.06 0.06 17.41
N GLN A 275 -13.33 -1.04 18.12
CA GLN A 275 -12.56 -2.29 18.06
C GLN A 275 -13.20 -3.35 17.14
N ARG A 276 -14.08 -2.93 16.21
CA ARG A 276 -14.79 -3.83 15.28
C ARG A 276 -13.90 -4.73 14.41
N HIS A 277 -12.65 -4.32 14.20
CA HIS A 277 -11.65 -5.10 13.45
C HIS A 277 -11.31 -6.44 14.13
N VAL A 278 -11.46 -6.58 15.45
CA VAL A 278 -11.10 -7.79 16.22
C VAL A 278 -11.67 -9.08 15.63
N ILE A 279 -12.92 -9.06 15.17
CA ILE A 279 -13.54 -10.27 14.60
C ILE A 279 -12.85 -10.63 13.28
N ALA A 280 -12.70 -9.68 12.36
CA ALA A 280 -12.03 -9.90 11.09
C ALA A 280 -10.56 -10.32 11.28
N ASP A 281 -9.84 -9.67 12.18
CA ASP A 281 -8.44 -9.95 12.46
C ASP A 281 -8.25 -11.35 13.02
N SER A 282 -9.14 -11.76 13.93
CA SER A 282 -9.15 -13.14 14.43
C SER A 282 -9.35 -14.15 13.30
N TRP A 283 -10.23 -13.88 12.32
CA TRP A 283 -10.49 -14.75 11.18
C TRP A 283 -9.29 -14.84 10.24
N GLN A 284 -8.63 -13.72 9.95
CA GLN A 284 -7.41 -13.70 9.14
C GLN A 284 -6.30 -14.53 9.80
N LEU A 285 -6.09 -14.33 11.10
CA LEU A 285 -5.07 -15.05 11.86
C LEU A 285 -5.37 -16.56 11.99
N MET A 286 -6.60 -16.95 12.36
CA MET A 286 -6.94 -18.36 12.54
C MET A 286 -7.00 -19.13 11.21
N SER A 287 -7.29 -18.45 10.10
CA SER A 287 -7.27 -19.06 8.77
C SER A 287 -5.87 -19.24 8.20
N THR A 288 -4.87 -18.53 8.73
CA THR A 288 -3.48 -18.54 8.22
C THR A 288 -2.75 -19.87 8.52
N PRO A 289 -2.34 -20.66 7.52
CA PRO A 289 -1.77 -22.00 7.72
C PRO A 289 -0.41 -22.04 8.44
N THR A 290 0.34 -20.94 8.43
CA THR A 290 1.64 -20.79 9.10
C THR A 290 1.51 -20.51 10.59
N ILE A 291 0.31 -20.14 11.06
CA ILE A 291 0.04 -19.87 12.47
C ILE A 291 -0.39 -21.16 13.16
N THR A 292 0.12 -21.36 14.39
CA THR A 292 -0.29 -22.47 15.26
C THR A 292 -0.69 -21.91 16.62
N PHE A 293 -1.77 -22.43 17.19
CA PHE A 293 -2.30 -21.98 18.47
C PHE A 293 -2.91 -23.15 19.26
N PRO A 294 -3.09 -23.01 20.59
CA PRO A 294 -3.71 -24.05 21.43
C PRO A 294 -5.09 -24.44 20.94
N LYS A 295 -5.45 -25.70 21.14
CA LYS A 295 -6.79 -26.23 20.90
C LYS A 295 -7.65 -26.05 22.13
N THR A 296 -8.69 -25.24 21.98
CA THR A 296 -9.72 -25.03 23.00
C THR A 296 -10.98 -25.77 22.55
N PRO A 297 -11.67 -26.51 23.45
CA PRO A 297 -13.01 -27.02 23.15
C PRO A 297 -13.92 -25.89 22.67
N LEU A 298 -14.67 -26.12 21.59
CA LEU A 298 -15.44 -25.09 20.87
C LEU A 298 -16.75 -24.73 21.59
N SER A 299 -16.63 -24.32 22.85
CA SER A 299 -17.72 -23.94 23.75
C SER A 299 -17.27 -22.83 24.68
N VAL A 300 -18.14 -21.84 24.92
CA VAL A 300 -17.88 -20.74 25.88
C VAL A 300 -17.56 -21.29 27.27
N GLY A 301 -16.58 -20.70 27.96
CA GLY A 301 -16.08 -21.16 29.26
C GLY A 301 -15.05 -22.29 29.21
N ALA A 302 -14.70 -22.80 28.02
CA ALA A 302 -13.65 -23.80 27.89
C ALA A 302 -12.26 -23.17 27.94
N LYS A 303 -11.35 -23.86 28.63
CA LYS A 303 -9.93 -23.47 28.70
C LYS A 303 -9.12 -24.20 27.64
N GLU A 304 -8.04 -23.58 27.21
CA GLU A 304 -7.15 -24.18 26.22
C GLU A 304 -6.51 -25.47 26.74
N GLY A 305 -6.33 -26.44 25.83
CA GLY A 305 -5.59 -27.67 26.08
C GLY A 305 -4.12 -27.58 25.68
N SER A 306 -3.38 -28.66 25.94
CA SER A 306 -1.96 -28.76 25.54
C SER A 306 -1.74 -29.12 24.07
N GLU A 307 -2.78 -29.58 23.38
CA GLU A 307 -2.74 -29.90 21.95
C GLU A 307 -2.72 -28.60 21.14
N LYS A 308 -1.82 -28.49 20.16
CA LYS A 308 -1.79 -27.37 19.23
C LYS A 308 -2.54 -27.72 17.96
N LEU A 309 -3.21 -26.74 17.38
CA LEU A 309 -3.84 -26.83 16.08
C LEU A 309 -3.14 -25.89 15.09
N GLN A 310 -3.13 -26.30 13.83
CA GLN A 310 -2.66 -25.49 12.72
C GLN A 310 -3.81 -24.63 12.21
N GLY A 311 -3.53 -23.36 11.92
CA GLY A 311 -4.47 -22.47 11.26
C GLY A 311 -4.90 -23.00 9.90
N GLY A 312 -6.00 -22.49 9.39
CA GLY A 312 -6.60 -22.93 8.14
C GLY A 312 -8.07 -22.55 8.06
N PHE A 313 -8.64 -22.65 6.85
CA PHE A 313 -10.06 -22.35 6.62
C PHE A 313 -11.00 -23.09 7.58
N ALA A 314 -10.66 -24.33 7.96
CA ALA A 314 -11.43 -25.15 8.90
C ALA A 314 -11.48 -24.60 10.34
N GLN A 315 -10.68 -23.57 10.67
CA GLN A 315 -10.67 -22.93 11.98
C GLN A 315 -11.64 -21.76 12.10
N LEU A 316 -12.19 -21.26 10.99
CA LEU A 316 -13.18 -20.19 10.97
C LEU A 316 -14.48 -20.62 11.68
N PRO A 317 -15.40 -19.70 12.02
CA PRO A 317 -16.73 -20.07 12.50
C PRO A 317 -17.48 -21.00 11.53
N GLU A 318 -18.26 -21.97 12.02
CA GLU A 318 -18.96 -22.95 11.16
C GLU A 318 -19.88 -22.25 10.16
N SER A 319 -20.54 -21.17 10.59
CA SER A 319 -21.41 -20.33 9.76
C SER A 319 -20.66 -19.65 8.61
N VAL A 320 -19.43 -19.17 8.85
CA VAL A 320 -18.55 -18.57 7.82
C VAL A 320 -18.09 -19.65 6.84
N GLN A 321 -17.63 -20.79 7.34
CA GLN A 321 -17.23 -21.93 6.49
C GLN A 321 -18.38 -22.37 5.57
N ARG A 322 -19.57 -22.59 6.14
CA ARG A 322 -20.76 -22.98 5.38
C ARG A 322 -21.15 -21.93 4.34
N THR A 323 -21.03 -20.65 4.66
CA THR A 323 -21.35 -19.55 3.74
C THR A 323 -20.42 -19.56 2.53
N LEU A 324 -19.10 -19.66 2.75
CA LEU A 324 -18.10 -19.54 1.70
C LEU A 324 -17.88 -20.83 0.89
N SER A 325 -18.23 -22.00 1.45
CA SER A 325 -18.15 -23.29 0.74
C SER A 325 -19.46 -23.72 0.07
N ALA A 326 -20.56 -22.99 0.27
CA ALA A 326 -21.81 -23.29 -0.43
C ALA A 326 -21.69 -22.92 -1.92
N PRO A 327 -22.26 -23.70 -2.85
CA PRO A 327 -22.14 -23.42 -4.28
C PRO A 327 -22.97 -22.21 -4.72
N ASP A 328 -22.60 -21.63 -5.86
CA ASP A 328 -23.33 -20.60 -6.61
C ASP A 328 -23.78 -19.40 -5.73
N ILE A 329 -25.04 -18.97 -5.86
CA ILE A 329 -25.63 -17.84 -5.14
C ILE A 329 -26.12 -18.20 -3.73
N ILE A 330 -25.96 -19.45 -3.29
CA ILE A 330 -26.42 -19.86 -1.96
C ILE A 330 -25.63 -19.05 -0.92
N PHE A 331 -26.37 -18.40 -0.01
CA PHE A 331 -25.83 -17.48 1.00
C PHE A 331 -25.17 -16.20 0.45
N ALA A 332 -25.62 -15.67 -0.70
CA ALA A 332 -25.09 -14.41 -1.24
C ALA A 332 -25.23 -13.21 -0.27
N ASP A 333 -26.37 -13.07 0.43
CA ASP A 333 -26.56 -12.01 1.42
C ASP A 333 -25.60 -12.16 2.61
N GLN A 334 -25.44 -13.39 3.12
CA GLN A 334 -24.49 -13.67 4.20
C GLN A 334 -23.04 -13.49 3.74
N THR A 335 -22.72 -13.79 2.48
CA THR A 335 -21.40 -13.55 1.89
C THR A 335 -21.06 -12.07 1.95
N LYS A 336 -22.03 -11.19 1.65
CA LYS A 336 -21.86 -9.74 1.81
C LYS A 336 -21.59 -9.36 3.25
N VAL A 337 -22.32 -9.93 4.21
CA VAL A 337 -22.10 -9.65 5.65
C VAL A 337 -20.70 -10.09 6.09
N VAL A 338 -20.24 -11.27 5.66
CA VAL A 338 -18.88 -11.75 5.92
C VAL A 338 -17.85 -10.79 5.32
N ALA A 339 -18.04 -10.37 4.06
CA ALA A 339 -17.17 -9.41 3.40
C ALA A 339 -17.14 -8.05 4.12
N ASP A 340 -18.29 -7.55 4.56
CA ASP A 340 -18.40 -6.29 5.31
C ASP A 340 -17.64 -6.37 6.66
N ILE A 341 -17.67 -7.52 7.34
CA ILE A 341 -16.86 -7.76 8.55
C ILE A 341 -15.37 -7.74 8.19
N VAL A 342 -14.95 -8.54 7.18
CA VAL A 342 -13.56 -8.61 6.74
C VAL A 342 -13.03 -7.24 6.32
N LYS A 343 -13.85 -6.43 5.64
CA LYS A 343 -13.54 -5.05 5.23
C LYS A 343 -13.12 -4.16 6.40
N ASN A 344 -13.69 -4.38 7.59
CA ASN A 344 -13.38 -3.61 8.79
C ASN A 344 -12.10 -4.08 9.51
N GLY A 345 -11.50 -5.19 9.09
CA GLY A 345 -10.24 -5.70 9.63
C GLY A 345 -8.99 -4.95 9.18
N ASN A 346 -7.88 -5.26 9.84
CA ASN A 346 -6.56 -4.72 9.59
C ASN A 346 -5.96 -5.31 8.29
N PRO A 347 -5.67 -4.48 7.26
CA PRO A 347 -5.14 -4.96 5.99
C PRO A 347 -3.77 -5.63 6.12
N VAL A 348 -2.99 -5.33 7.17
CA VAL A 348 -1.66 -5.92 7.41
C VAL A 348 -1.74 -7.43 7.70
N LEU A 349 -2.91 -7.93 8.08
CA LEU A 349 -3.18 -9.35 8.32
C LEU A 349 -3.66 -10.10 7.08
N GLN A 350 -4.02 -9.38 6.00
CA GLN A 350 -4.54 -9.94 4.75
C GLN A 350 -3.41 -10.27 3.78
N HIS A 351 -2.71 -11.37 4.03
CA HIS A 351 -1.61 -11.79 3.17
C HIS A 351 -1.60 -13.30 2.96
N ASN A 352 -2.04 -13.73 1.77
CA ASN A 352 -2.22 -15.13 1.38
C ASN A 352 -3.13 -15.93 2.35
N THR A 353 -4.24 -15.33 2.78
CA THR A 353 -5.13 -15.97 3.73
C THR A 353 -6.14 -16.89 3.01
N PRO A 354 -6.41 -18.09 3.53
CA PRO A 354 -7.50 -18.93 3.03
C PRO A 354 -8.87 -18.27 3.15
N LEU A 355 -9.07 -17.34 4.10
CA LEU A 355 -10.31 -16.57 4.19
C LEU A 355 -10.53 -15.73 2.94
N ASP A 356 -9.55 -14.91 2.56
CA ASP A 356 -9.66 -14.00 1.42
C ASP A 356 -9.73 -14.79 0.09
N GLN A 357 -8.99 -15.89 -0.03
CA GLN A 357 -9.09 -16.80 -1.18
C GLN A 357 -10.50 -17.40 -1.35
N ASN A 358 -11.10 -17.89 -0.26
CA ASN A 358 -12.45 -18.46 -0.33
C ASN A 358 -13.52 -17.38 -0.54
N LEU A 359 -13.33 -16.18 -0.02
CA LEU A 359 -14.23 -15.05 -0.26
C LEU A 359 -14.21 -14.65 -1.74
N LEU A 360 -13.03 -14.51 -2.33
CA LEU A 360 -12.85 -14.23 -3.77
C LEU A 360 -13.41 -15.35 -4.65
N HIS A 361 -13.14 -16.61 -4.31
CA HIS A 361 -13.71 -17.76 -5.00
C HIS A 361 -15.24 -17.74 -4.98
N LYS A 362 -15.84 -17.49 -3.82
CA LYS A 362 -17.29 -17.35 -3.67
C LYS A 362 -17.85 -16.20 -4.52
N GLY A 363 -17.15 -15.06 -4.57
CA GLY A 363 -17.50 -13.95 -5.47
C GLY A 363 -17.49 -14.36 -6.94
N ALA A 364 -16.49 -15.14 -7.37
CA ALA A 364 -16.40 -15.67 -8.73
C ALA A 364 -17.55 -16.66 -9.06
N GLU A 365 -17.91 -17.54 -8.13
CA GLU A 365 -19.07 -18.45 -8.29
C GLU A 365 -20.39 -17.69 -8.42
N ILE A 366 -20.59 -16.63 -7.64
CA ILE A 366 -21.80 -15.77 -7.74
C ILE A 366 -21.87 -15.15 -9.14
N MET A 367 -20.74 -14.63 -9.66
CA MET A 367 -20.68 -14.07 -11.01
C MET A 367 -20.90 -15.10 -12.12
N GLY A 368 -20.53 -16.36 -11.90
CA GLY A 368 -20.77 -17.45 -12.86
C GLY A 368 -22.24 -17.91 -12.95
N SER A 369 -23.11 -17.42 -12.08
CA SER A 369 -24.51 -17.85 -12.00
C SER A 369 -25.41 -17.20 -13.07
N PHE A 370 -26.48 -17.89 -13.48
CA PHE A 370 -27.44 -17.36 -14.47
C PHE A 370 -28.13 -16.05 -14.05
N ASP A 371 -28.29 -15.83 -12.73
CA ASP A 371 -28.97 -14.64 -12.19
C ASP A 371 -28.06 -13.40 -12.11
N TRP A 372 -26.74 -13.56 -12.31
CA TRP A 372 -25.76 -12.46 -12.35
C TRP A 372 -26.13 -11.38 -13.36
N SER A 373 -26.70 -11.78 -14.51
CA SER A 373 -27.17 -10.88 -15.59
C SER A 373 -28.19 -9.81 -15.18
N ARG A 374 -28.74 -9.87 -13.96
CA ARG A 374 -29.74 -8.93 -13.44
C ARG A 374 -29.17 -7.87 -12.48
N ASN A 375 -27.86 -7.88 -12.22
CA ASN A 375 -27.17 -7.01 -11.28
C ASN A 375 -27.67 -7.11 -9.82
N THR A 376 -28.41 -8.17 -9.48
CA THR A 376 -29.00 -8.35 -8.14
C THR A 376 -27.94 -8.50 -7.05
N PHE A 377 -26.79 -9.07 -7.41
CA PHE A 377 -25.72 -9.44 -6.47
C PHE A 377 -24.48 -8.56 -6.58
N ASP A 378 -24.53 -7.45 -7.33
CA ASP A 378 -23.43 -6.49 -7.45
C ASP A 378 -22.95 -6.02 -6.07
N PRO A 379 -23.82 -5.59 -5.13
CA PRO A 379 -23.36 -5.15 -3.81
C PRO A 379 -22.66 -6.24 -3.00
N THR A 380 -22.97 -7.51 -3.26
CA THR A 380 -22.31 -8.65 -2.62
C THR A 380 -20.91 -8.84 -3.19
N VAL A 381 -20.78 -8.89 -4.53
CA VAL A 381 -19.48 -9.12 -5.18
C VAL A 381 -18.56 -7.90 -5.01
N GLU A 382 -19.11 -6.69 -5.09
CA GLU A 382 -18.38 -5.45 -4.80
C GLU A 382 -17.84 -5.46 -3.35
N ALA A 383 -18.65 -5.87 -2.37
CA ALA A 383 -18.19 -6.00 -0.99
C ALA A 383 -17.06 -7.02 -0.85
N VAL A 384 -17.16 -8.16 -1.53
CA VAL A 384 -16.11 -9.19 -1.60
C VAL A 384 -14.80 -8.59 -2.14
N PHE A 385 -14.85 -7.86 -3.25
CA PHE A 385 -13.65 -7.26 -3.85
C PHE A 385 -13.04 -6.17 -2.95
N TRP A 386 -13.85 -5.32 -2.32
CA TRP A 386 -13.33 -4.33 -1.37
C TRP A 386 -12.70 -4.97 -0.12
N ALA A 387 -13.20 -6.12 0.31
CA ALA A 387 -12.74 -6.81 1.50
C ALA A 387 -11.47 -7.63 1.24
N ALA A 388 -11.55 -8.61 0.33
CA ALA A 388 -10.50 -9.58 0.04
C ALA A 388 -9.54 -9.14 -1.08
N GLY A 389 -9.90 -8.13 -1.89
CA GLY A 389 -9.02 -7.57 -2.90
C GLY A 389 -7.75 -6.91 -2.34
N ARG A 390 -7.73 -6.64 -1.04
CA ARG A 390 -6.57 -6.16 -0.28
C ARG A 390 -5.50 -7.25 -0.09
N ASP A 391 -5.86 -8.52 -0.20
CA ASP A 391 -4.90 -9.64 -0.21
C ASP A 391 -4.41 -9.89 -1.65
N HIS A 392 -3.34 -9.20 -2.02
CA HIS A 392 -2.75 -9.28 -3.36
C HIS A 392 -2.33 -10.71 -3.75
N GLY A 393 -1.99 -11.55 -2.76
CA GLY A 393 -1.67 -12.96 -2.98
C GLY A 393 -2.92 -13.76 -3.37
N ALA A 394 -4.03 -13.56 -2.68
CA ALA A 394 -5.32 -14.16 -3.02
C ALA A 394 -5.84 -13.65 -4.38
N VAL A 395 -5.67 -12.37 -4.69
CA VAL A 395 -6.02 -11.81 -6.00
C VAL A 395 -5.16 -12.40 -7.12
N SER A 396 -3.84 -12.48 -6.92
CA SER A 396 -2.91 -13.11 -7.87
C SER A 396 -3.31 -14.56 -8.14
N TRP A 397 -3.64 -15.31 -7.08
CA TRP A 397 -4.17 -16.67 -7.20
C TRP A 397 -5.44 -16.71 -8.05
N MET A 398 -6.43 -15.87 -7.74
CA MET A 398 -7.70 -15.83 -8.48
C MET A 398 -7.49 -15.48 -9.96
N VAL A 399 -6.67 -14.47 -10.27
CA VAL A 399 -6.42 -14.03 -11.66
C VAL A 399 -5.63 -15.08 -12.44
N ASN A 400 -4.62 -15.70 -11.82
CA ASN A 400 -3.71 -16.62 -12.50
C ASN A 400 -4.22 -18.07 -12.57
N GLU A 401 -4.86 -18.58 -11.52
CA GLU A 401 -5.32 -19.98 -11.45
C GLU A 401 -6.78 -20.13 -11.90
N LEU A 402 -7.71 -19.36 -11.32
CA LEU A 402 -9.13 -19.40 -11.70
C LEU A 402 -9.40 -18.67 -13.02
N GLY A 403 -8.63 -17.64 -13.35
CA GLY A 403 -8.70 -16.96 -14.64
C GLY A 403 -8.20 -17.78 -15.83
N ARG A 404 -7.64 -18.99 -15.61
CA ARG A 404 -7.05 -19.83 -16.66
C ARG A 404 -7.68 -21.22 -16.87
N CYS A 405 -8.66 -21.67 -16.06
CA CYS A 405 -9.18 -23.05 -16.16
C CYS A 405 -10.69 -23.25 -15.82
N ASP A 406 -11.37 -23.95 -16.75
CA ASP A 406 -12.59 -24.81 -16.66
C ASP A 406 -14.02 -24.22 -16.74
N ALA A 407 -14.95 -25.01 -17.31
CA ALA A 407 -16.30 -24.59 -17.70
C ALA A 407 -17.32 -24.41 -16.56
N ALA A 408 -16.95 -24.70 -15.31
CA ALA A 408 -17.87 -24.59 -14.16
C ALA A 408 -17.73 -23.25 -13.41
N SER A 409 -16.57 -22.59 -13.51
CA SER A 409 -16.28 -21.27 -12.90
C SER A 409 -15.43 -20.34 -13.80
N GLY A 410 -14.85 -20.87 -14.88
CA GLY A 410 -13.61 -20.38 -15.47
C GLY A 410 -13.77 -19.35 -16.56
N ASP A 411 -14.34 -18.21 -16.20
CA ASP A 411 -14.27 -17.01 -17.03
C ASP A 411 -14.27 -15.76 -16.13
N PHE A 412 -13.55 -15.78 -14.99
CA PHE A 412 -13.49 -14.67 -14.04
C PHE A 412 -13.23 -13.31 -14.73
N MET A 413 -12.20 -13.25 -15.59
CA MET A 413 -11.89 -12.04 -16.34
C MET A 413 -13.00 -11.65 -17.33
N LEU A 414 -13.69 -12.63 -17.92
CA LEU A 414 -14.85 -12.39 -18.77
C LEU A 414 -15.99 -11.77 -17.96
N ASN A 415 -16.37 -12.38 -16.83
CA ASN A 415 -17.43 -11.89 -15.97
C ASN A 415 -17.15 -10.46 -15.47
N VAL A 416 -15.90 -10.20 -15.05
CA VAL A 416 -15.47 -8.88 -14.59
C VAL A 416 -15.58 -7.82 -15.70
N THR A 417 -15.22 -8.16 -16.93
CA THR A 417 -15.15 -7.20 -18.04
C THR A 417 -16.45 -7.07 -18.83
N HIS A 418 -17.34 -8.06 -18.80
CA HIS A 418 -18.59 -8.07 -19.56
C HIS A 418 -19.81 -7.65 -18.75
N HIS A 419 -19.63 -7.42 -17.45
CA HIS A 419 -20.69 -6.98 -16.55
C HIS A 419 -20.73 -5.45 -16.42
N PRO A 420 -21.90 -4.81 -16.61
CA PRO A 420 -22.07 -3.38 -16.37
C PRO A 420 -22.24 -3.11 -14.86
N TRP A 421 -21.12 -2.89 -14.17
CA TRP A 421 -21.09 -2.69 -12.72
C TRP A 421 -21.81 -1.42 -12.30
N THR A 422 -22.54 -1.47 -11.19
CA THR A 422 -23.27 -0.30 -10.68
C THR A 422 -22.38 0.82 -10.12
N ASP A 423 -21.13 0.49 -9.78
CA ASP A 423 -20.13 1.41 -9.25
C ASP A 423 -19.09 1.85 -10.30
N ASP A 424 -19.46 1.79 -11.58
CA ASP A 424 -18.58 2.05 -12.74
C ASP A 424 -17.34 1.12 -12.81
N GLY A 425 -17.37 0.01 -12.07
CA GLY A 425 -16.32 -0.98 -11.99
C GLY A 425 -15.24 -0.66 -10.96
N ALA A 426 -15.53 0.18 -9.95
CA ALA A 426 -14.55 0.61 -8.95
C ALA A 426 -14.08 -0.55 -8.05
N ALA A 427 -14.99 -1.39 -7.57
CA ALA A 427 -14.66 -2.56 -6.77
C ALA A 427 -13.91 -3.61 -7.58
N ALA A 428 -14.33 -3.85 -8.82
CA ALA A 428 -13.63 -4.74 -9.72
C ALA A 428 -12.22 -4.22 -10.06
N GLY A 429 -12.08 -2.91 -10.28
CA GLY A 429 -10.82 -2.22 -10.55
C GLY A 429 -9.82 -2.34 -9.41
N SER A 430 -10.28 -2.34 -8.15
CA SER A 430 -9.40 -2.42 -6.98
C SER A 430 -8.55 -3.69 -6.94
N LEU A 431 -8.95 -4.74 -7.65
CA LEU A 431 -8.19 -5.99 -7.79
C LEU A 431 -6.91 -5.84 -8.63
N PHE A 432 -6.79 -4.80 -9.45
CA PHE A 432 -5.72 -4.70 -10.45
C PHE A 432 -4.78 -3.51 -10.23
N GLY A 433 -5.28 -2.42 -9.66
CA GLY A 433 -4.53 -1.17 -9.52
C GLY A 433 -3.24 -1.27 -8.70
N TRP A 434 -3.16 -2.22 -7.75
CA TRP A 434 -1.96 -2.45 -6.93
C TRP A 434 -0.78 -3.01 -7.72
N THR A 435 -1.01 -3.62 -8.89
CA THR A 435 0.07 -4.18 -9.72
C THR A 435 1.04 -3.13 -10.27
N GLN A 436 0.75 -1.84 -10.07
CA GLN A 436 1.66 -0.71 -10.28
C GLN A 436 2.90 -0.77 -9.37
N ASP A 437 2.82 -1.47 -8.24
CA ASP A 437 3.91 -1.68 -7.28
C ASP A 437 4.92 -2.72 -7.82
N ALA A 438 5.54 -2.39 -8.95
CA ALA A 438 6.50 -3.23 -9.67
C ALA A 438 7.89 -3.32 -9.00
N THR A 439 8.00 -2.88 -7.73
CA THR A 439 9.24 -2.91 -6.93
C THR A 439 8.93 -3.35 -5.50
N GLY A 440 9.94 -3.84 -4.78
CA GLY A 440 9.76 -4.28 -3.39
C GLY A 440 9.28 -5.73 -3.26
N PRO A 441 8.75 -6.12 -2.09
CA PRO A 441 8.48 -7.53 -1.76
C PRO A 441 7.40 -8.18 -2.64
N GLU A 442 6.50 -7.38 -3.23
CA GLU A 442 5.38 -7.88 -4.04
C GLU A 442 5.62 -7.77 -5.57
N ALA A 443 6.77 -7.27 -6.01
CA ALA A 443 7.06 -7.05 -7.44
C ALA A 443 6.82 -8.29 -8.32
N VAL A 444 7.14 -9.48 -7.78
CA VAL A 444 6.94 -10.76 -8.48
C VAL A 444 5.46 -11.03 -8.72
N ILE A 445 4.63 -10.94 -7.66
CA ILE A 445 3.20 -11.22 -7.75
C ILE A 445 2.48 -10.13 -8.55
N ALA A 446 2.92 -8.88 -8.44
CA ALA A 446 2.43 -7.77 -9.25
C ALA A 446 2.65 -8.01 -10.74
N GLY A 447 3.89 -8.32 -11.13
CA GLY A 447 4.25 -8.59 -12.53
C GLY A 447 3.52 -9.80 -13.11
N GLN A 448 3.44 -10.89 -12.36
CA GLN A 448 2.75 -12.12 -12.82
C GLN A 448 1.24 -11.91 -12.97
N THR A 449 0.60 -11.18 -12.04
CA THR A 449 -0.82 -10.82 -12.14
C THR A 449 -1.06 -9.90 -13.33
N ALA A 450 -0.25 -8.85 -13.46
CA ALA A 450 -0.25 -7.92 -14.60
C ALA A 450 -0.12 -8.64 -15.94
N GLN A 451 0.80 -9.59 -16.05
CA GLN A 451 1.02 -10.39 -17.26
C GLN A 451 -0.25 -11.09 -17.72
N THR A 452 -1.01 -11.67 -16.79
CA THR A 452 -2.20 -12.46 -17.12
C THR A 452 -3.33 -11.58 -17.61
N TYR A 453 -3.68 -10.50 -16.90
CA TYR A 453 -4.77 -9.65 -17.36
C TYR A 453 -4.37 -8.77 -18.55
N ALA A 454 -3.10 -8.39 -18.71
CA ALA A 454 -2.61 -7.74 -19.94
C ALA A 454 -2.84 -8.62 -21.18
N ALA A 455 -2.45 -9.91 -21.09
CA ALA A 455 -2.67 -10.86 -22.18
C ALA A 455 -4.17 -11.02 -22.50
N TYR A 456 -5.01 -11.10 -21.46
CA TYR A 456 -6.47 -11.14 -21.63
C TYR A 456 -7.01 -9.91 -22.39
N LEU A 457 -6.66 -8.71 -21.93
CA LEU A 457 -7.13 -7.45 -22.54
C LEU A 457 -6.70 -7.34 -24.01
N GLY A 458 -5.46 -7.70 -24.32
CA GLY A 458 -4.96 -7.64 -25.69
C GLY A 458 -5.61 -8.67 -26.61
N GLN A 459 -5.68 -9.93 -26.17
CA GLN A 459 -6.24 -11.04 -26.98
C GLN A 459 -7.76 -10.94 -27.18
N ARG A 460 -8.48 -10.30 -26.25
CA ARG A 460 -9.94 -10.10 -26.31
C ARG A 460 -10.33 -8.69 -26.75
N SER A 461 -9.39 -7.90 -27.22
CA SER A 461 -9.61 -6.48 -27.56
C SER A 461 -10.78 -6.26 -28.53
N HIS A 462 -10.98 -7.12 -29.54
CA HIS A 462 -12.11 -7.00 -30.46
C HIS A 462 -13.47 -7.03 -29.75
N GLU A 463 -13.62 -7.92 -28.75
CA GLU A 463 -14.83 -8.07 -27.94
C GLU A 463 -14.97 -6.90 -26.93
N LEU A 464 -13.87 -6.52 -26.28
CA LEU A 464 -13.86 -5.44 -25.28
C LEU A 464 -14.04 -4.03 -25.89
N LEU A 465 -13.80 -3.88 -27.19
CA LEU A 465 -14.08 -2.66 -27.95
C LEU A 465 -15.54 -2.57 -28.41
N ASP A 466 -16.30 -3.66 -28.43
CA ASP A 466 -17.71 -3.69 -28.86
C ASP A 466 -18.49 -4.71 -28.02
N LEU A 467 -18.73 -4.36 -26.76
CA LEU A 467 -19.53 -5.18 -25.84
C LEU A 467 -21.03 -5.12 -26.21
N PRO A 468 -21.85 -6.06 -25.72
CA PRO A 468 -23.29 -6.05 -25.96
C PRO A 468 -23.91 -4.68 -25.66
N GLY A 469 -24.62 -4.11 -26.65
CA GLY A 469 -25.12 -2.74 -26.57
C GLY A 469 -24.26 -1.70 -27.30
N HIS A 470 -23.20 -2.13 -27.99
CA HIS A 470 -22.28 -1.28 -28.76
C HIS A 470 -21.58 -0.24 -27.90
N GLN A 471 -21.12 -0.66 -26.72
CA GLN A 471 -20.31 0.14 -25.81
C GLN A 471 -18.93 -0.50 -25.66
N THR A 472 -17.90 0.33 -25.57
CA THR A 472 -16.56 -0.14 -25.21
C THR A 472 -16.47 -0.45 -23.71
N LEU A 473 -15.52 -1.27 -23.28
CA LEU A 473 -15.25 -1.53 -21.85
C LEU A 473 -15.10 -0.23 -21.04
N GLY A 474 -14.37 0.76 -21.53
CA GLY A 474 -14.17 2.04 -20.82
C GLY A 474 -15.40 2.95 -20.81
N GLN A 475 -16.40 2.71 -21.66
CA GLN A 475 -17.69 3.40 -21.59
C GLN A 475 -18.60 2.75 -20.55
N MET A 476 -18.53 1.42 -20.44
CA MET A 476 -19.35 0.64 -19.53
C MET A 476 -18.81 0.71 -18.09
N ASN A 477 -17.50 0.53 -17.90
CA ASN A 477 -16.84 0.44 -16.60
C ASN A 477 -15.57 1.31 -16.57
N PRO A 478 -15.69 2.65 -16.56
CA PRO A 478 -14.53 3.53 -16.64
C PRO A 478 -13.54 3.33 -15.48
N LYS A 479 -14.00 3.03 -14.26
CA LYS A 479 -13.11 2.84 -13.10
C LYS A 479 -12.30 1.56 -13.18
N LEU A 480 -12.89 0.48 -13.71
CA LEU A 480 -12.18 -0.76 -13.99
C LEU A 480 -11.03 -0.53 -14.99
N VAL A 481 -11.29 0.18 -16.09
CA VAL A 481 -10.27 0.47 -17.12
C VAL A 481 -9.18 1.41 -16.57
N GLN A 482 -9.55 2.37 -15.72
CA GLN A 482 -8.58 3.23 -15.03
C GLN A 482 -7.62 2.43 -14.15
N ASP A 483 -8.10 1.44 -13.40
CA ASP A 483 -7.23 0.64 -12.54
C ASP A 483 -6.41 -0.41 -13.30
N PHE A 484 -6.93 -0.95 -14.42
CA PHE A 484 -6.09 -1.70 -15.37
C PHE A 484 -4.96 -0.83 -15.93
N ALA A 485 -5.26 0.42 -16.32
CA ALA A 485 -4.26 1.35 -16.82
C ALA A 485 -3.20 1.71 -15.76
N LYS A 486 -3.60 1.93 -14.50
CA LYS A 486 -2.65 2.15 -13.40
C LYS A 486 -1.76 0.93 -13.18
N GLY A 487 -2.37 -0.26 -13.10
CA GLY A 487 -1.65 -1.51 -12.88
C GLY A 487 -0.64 -1.82 -13.99
N LEU A 488 -0.96 -1.52 -15.25
CA LEU A 488 -0.10 -1.79 -16.40
C LEU A 488 0.93 -0.71 -16.73
N ALA A 489 0.80 0.49 -16.15
CA ALA A 489 1.68 1.62 -16.45
C ALA A 489 3.19 1.32 -16.31
N PRO A 490 3.69 0.54 -15.32
CA PRO A 490 5.11 0.21 -15.22
C PRO A 490 5.62 -0.70 -16.35
N TYR A 491 4.73 -1.46 -16.99
CA TYR A 491 5.08 -2.51 -17.95
C TYR A 491 4.98 -2.06 -19.42
N VAL A 492 4.75 -0.77 -19.69
CA VAL A 492 4.57 -0.23 -21.06
C VAL A 492 5.73 -0.59 -22.01
N ALA A 493 6.97 -0.59 -21.52
CA ALA A 493 8.14 -0.96 -22.32
C ALA A 493 8.10 -2.46 -22.68
N ASN A 494 7.83 -3.33 -21.69
CA ASN A 494 7.71 -4.77 -21.89
C ASN A 494 6.55 -5.12 -22.83
N ILE A 495 5.40 -4.47 -22.67
CA ILE A 495 4.23 -4.62 -23.55
C ILE A 495 4.61 -4.27 -25.00
N ALA A 496 5.44 -3.25 -25.18
CA ALA A 496 5.95 -2.84 -26.48
C ALA A 496 7.16 -3.66 -26.98
N GLY A 497 7.49 -4.79 -26.34
CA GLY A 497 8.53 -5.71 -26.82
C GLY A 497 9.91 -5.55 -26.18
N ASP A 498 10.10 -4.55 -25.31
CA ASP A 498 11.40 -4.29 -24.69
C ASP A 498 11.74 -5.29 -23.57
N SER A 499 13.02 -5.39 -23.23
CA SER A 499 13.52 -6.21 -22.13
C SER A 499 14.21 -5.33 -21.07
N ASN A 500 13.74 -5.40 -19.83
CA ASN A 500 14.21 -4.61 -18.70
C ASN A 500 14.19 -5.43 -17.38
N ASP A 501 14.39 -4.76 -16.24
CA ASP A 501 14.43 -5.40 -14.92
C ASP A 501 13.10 -6.05 -14.50
N LEU A 502 11.98 -5.70 -15.14
CA LEU A 502 10.67 -6.33 -14.91
C LEU A 502 10.46 -7.57 -15.78
N SER A 503 11.29 -7.79 -16.80
CA SER A 503 11.21 -8.94 -17.70
C SER A 503 11.25 -10.32 -17.04
N PRO A 504 11.84 -10.55 -15.85
CA PRO A 504 11.71 -11.83 -15.16
C PRO A 504 10.28 -12.18 -14.71
N TYR A 505 9.39 -11.19 -14.56
CA TYR A 505 8.04 -11.37 -14.02
C TYR A 505 6.94 -10.89 -14.97
N PHE A 506 7.27 -10.05 -15.97
CA PHE A 506 6.39 -9.60 -17.04
C PHE A 506 7.12 -9.61 -18.39
N HIS A 507 6.75 -10.54 -19.26
CA HIS A 507 7.27 -10.67 -20.62
C HIS A 507 6.42 -9.89 -21.63
N THR A 508 6.96 -9.68 -22.82
CA THR A 508 6.13 -9.19 -23.93
C THR A 508 4.94 -10.14 -24.17
N PRO A 509 3.72 -9.61 -24.30
CA PRO A 509 2.51 -10.44 -24.50
C PRO A 509 2.40 -10.98 -25.93
N ASP A 510 3.16 -10.41 -26.86
CA ASP A 510 3.20 -10.82 -28.26
C ASP A 510 4.19 -11.96 -28.52
N LEU A 511 3.92 -12.78 -29.53
CA LEU A 511 4.83 -13.85 -29.95
C LEU A 511 6.11 -13.24 -30.54
N ASN A 512 7.26 -13.90 -30.35
CA ASN A 512 8.57 -13.40 -30.82
C ASN A 512 8.59 -12.96 -32.31
N GLN A 513 7.82 -13.63 -33.17
CA GLN A 513 7.73 -13.28 -34.60
C GLN A 513 6.99 -11.96 -34.87
N ASP A 514 6.18 -11.50 -33.92
CA ASP A 514 5.30 -10.35 -34.03
C ASP A 514 5.85 -9.12 -33.27
N VAL A 515 6.81 -9.30 -32.35
CA VAL A 515 7.36 -8.25 -31.47
C VAL A 515 8.03 -7.10 -32.24
N GLU A 516 8.73 -7.40 -33.32
CA GLU A 516 9.40 -6.38 -34.15
C GLU A 516 8.54 -5.91 -35.33
N THR A 517 7.30 -6.41 -35.47
CA THR A 517 6.48 -6.15 -36.66
C THR A 517 5.07 -5.72 -36.32
N ARG A 518 4.22 -6.65 -35.88
CA ARG A 518 2.76 -6.47 -35.83
C ARG A 518 2.22 -6.16 -34.45
N LEU A 519 2.82 -6.66 -33.37
CA LEU A 519 2.38 -6.41 -31.99
C LEU A 519 0.84 -6.43 -31.76
N PRO A 520 0.10 -7.44 -32.26
CA PRO A 520 -1.36 -7.46 -32.18
C PRO A 520 -1.90 -7.38 -30.74
N VAL A 521 -1.28 -8.11 -29.80
CA VAL A 521 -1.73 -8.13 -28.41
C VAL A 521 -1.45 -6.79 -27.73
N ALA A 522 -0.27 -6.20 -27.94
CA ALA A 522 0.03 -4.86 -27.44
C ALA A 522 -0.93 -3.80 -28.01
N LYS A 523 -1.24 -3.84 -29.32
CA LYS A 523 -2.26 -2.94 -29.92
C LYS A 523 -3.60 -3.11 -29.23
N GLY A 524 -3.99 -4.35 -28.92
CA GLY A 524 -5.24 -4.64 -28.23
C GLY A 524 -5.29 -3.97 -26.85
N ILE A 525 -4.21 -4.09 -26.07
CA ILE A 525 -4.09 -3.45 -24.75
C ILE A 525 -4.20 -1.93 -24.88
N PHE A 526 -3.40 -1.30 -25.75
CA PHE A 526 -3.43 0.14 -25.98
C PHE A 526 -4.80 0.63 -26.46
N SER A 527 -5.50 -0.17 -27.26
CA SER A 527 -6.85 0.15 -27.76
C SER A 527 -7.88 0.11 -26.65
N VAL A 528 -7.96 -0.97 -25.89
CA VAL A 528 -8.94 -1.13 -24.80
C VAL A 528 -8.74 -0.07 -23.73
N LEU A 529 -7.50 0.15 -23.27
CA LEU A 529 -7.21 1.14 -22.23
C LEU A 529 -7.46 2.58 -22.68
N SER A 530 -7.41 2.85 -23.99
CA SER A 530 -7.70 4.18 -24.53
C SER A 530 -9.20 4.49 -24.65
N THR A 531 -10.08 3.52 -24.38
CA THR A 531 -11.55 3.72 -24.44
C THR A 531 -12.09 4.59 -23.30
N ASP A 532 -11.41 4.63 -22.16
CA ASP A 532 -11.64 5.65 -21.11
C ASP A 532 -10.59 6.75 -21.21
N LYS A 533 -11.00 8.00 -20.97
CA LYS A 533 -10.12 9.16 -21.10
C LYS A 533 -9.03 9.18 -20.03
N ASP A 534 -9.38 8.96 -18.77
CA ASP A 534 -8.41 9.04 -17.67
C ASP A 534 -7.46 7.83 -17.71
N ALA A 535 -7.97 6.65 -18.07
CA ALA A 535 -7.15 5.47 -18.32
C ALA A 535 -6.14 5.71 -19.45
N SER A 536 -6.57 6.35 -20.55
CA SER A 536 -5.68 6.78 -21.63
C SER A 536 -4.60 7.73 -21.12
N ASP A 537 -4.96 8.72 -20.30
CA ASP A 537 -4.01 9.68 -19.72
C ASP A 537 -2.97 8.99 -18.82
N ILE A 538 -3.36 7.95 -18.06
CA ILE A 538 -2.48 7.16 -17.20
C ILE A 538 -1.54 6.29 -18.03
N PHE A 539 -2.09 5.42 -18.89
CA PHE A 539 -1.33 4.40 -19.60
C PHE A 539 -0.53 4.97 -20.78
N ASN A 540 -1.18 5.75 -21.65
CA ASN A 540 -0.45 6.43 -22.74
C ASN A 540 0.47 7.52 -22.20
N GLY A 541 0.15 8.13 -21.04
CA GLY A 541 1.08 9.01 -20.35
C GLY A 541 2.37 8.30 -19.92
N ALA A 542 2.26 7.09 -19.35
CA ALA A 542 3.44 6.27 -19.02
C ALA A 542 4.25 5.92 -20.28
N ALA A 543 3.58 5.52 -21.38
CA ALA A 543 4.24 5.25 -22.66
C ALA A 543 4.94 6.50 -23.24
N MET A 544 4.30 7.68 -23.20
CA MET A 544 4.90 8.95 -23.63
C MET A 544 6.11 9.34 -22.79
N ARG A 545 6.07 9.06 -21.47
CA ARG A 545 7.21 9.26 -20.59
C ARG A 545 8.38 8.36 -20.98
N GLN A 546 8.10 7.10 -21.34
CA GLN A 546 9.13 6.17 -21.83
C GLN A 546 9.71 6.62 -23.17
N ILE A 547 8.89 7.13 -24.10
CA ILE A 547 9.36 7.73 -25.36
C ILE A 547 10.36 8.86 -25.09
N MET A 548 10.06 9.77 -24.15
CA MET A 548 10.97 10.86 -23.78
C MET A 548 12.30 10.33 -23.22
N GLN A 549 12.26 9.29 -22.38
CA GLN A 549 13.46 8.68 -21.80
C GLN A 549 14.32 8.07 -22.90
N ASN A 550 13.74 7.24 -23.74
CA ASN A 550 14.45 6.56 -24.81
C ASN A 550 15.11 7.57 -25.78
N GLN A 551 14.36 8.59 -26.23
CA GLN A 551 14.92 9.63 -27.09
C GLN A 551 16.08 10.38 -26.42
N ASN A 552 15.95 10.62 -25.12
CA ASN A 552 16.99 11.28 -24.37
C ASN A 552 18.23 10.38 -24.18
N ASP A 553 18.05 9.10 -23.83
CA ASP A 553 19.15 8.17 -23.56
C ASP A 553 19.98 7.95 -24.83
N TYR A 554 19.32 7.84 -25.99
CA TYR A 554 20.01 7.87 -27.28
C TYR A 554 20.81 9.15 -27.48
N ALA A 555 20.17 10.32 -27.33
CA ALA A 555 20.81 11.61 -27.54
C ALA A 555 22.00 11.82 -26.59
N ALA A 556 21.85 11.46 -25.32
CA ALA A 556 22.90 11.52 -24.31
C ALA A 556 24.06 10.59 -24.64
N ALA A 557 23.79 9.37 -25.13
CA ALA A 557 24.84 8.44 -25.56
C ALA A 557 25.64 9.00 -26.76
N VAL A 558 24.95 9.63 -27.72
CA VAL A 558 25.58 10.31 -28.86
C VAL A 558 26.43 11.50 -28.40
N VAL A 559 25.88 12.38 -27.55
CA VAL A 559 26.55 13.59 -27.04
C VAL A 559 27.78 13.25 -26.20
N ASN A 560 27.70 12.19 -25.40
CA ASN A 560 28.82 11.73 -24.57
C ASN A 560 29.85 10.91 -25.36
N HIS A 561 29.69 10.79 -26.68
CA HIS A 561 30.56 10.01 -27.57
C HIS A 561 30.74 8.56 -27.08
N THR A 562 29.68 7.96 -26.54
CA THR A 562 29.69 6.56 -26.11
C THR A 562 30.04 5.67 -27.31
N PRO A 563 31.04 4.76 -27.20
CA PRO A 563 31.46 3.94 -28.33
C PRO A 563 30.31 3.15 -28.95
N GLY A 564 30.06 3.38 -30.24
CA GLY A 564 28.99 2.71 -30.99
C GLY A 564 27.57 3.23 -30.73
N ALA A 565 27.38 4.34 -30.01
CA ALA A 565 26.07 4.90 -29.68
C ALA A 565 25.19 5.15 -30.91
N VAL A 566 25.77 5.73 -31.97
CA VAL A 566 25.03 6.05 -33.20
C VAL A 566 24.43 4.81 -33.86
N ALA A 567 25.17 3.70 -33.88
CA ALA A 567 24.74 2.44 -34.47
C ALA A 567 23.85 1.59 -33.54
N ARG A 568 23.69 2.00 -32.27
CA ARG A 568 22.83 1.34 -31.28
C ARG A 568 21.59 2.21 -31.07
N ASP A 569 20.68 2.17 -32.03
CA ASP A 569 19.46 2.96 -32.08
C ASP A 569 18.24 2.26 -31.43
N ALA A 570 18.46 1.25 -30.59
CA ALA A 570 17.40 0.49 -29.92
C ALA A 570 16.42 1.40 -29.15
N ASP A 571 16.92 2.44 -28.48
CA ASP A 571 16.07 3.40 -27.78
C ASP A 571 15.15 4.15 -28.77
N LEU A 572 15.67 4.58 -29.92
CA LEU A 572 14.85 5.25 -30.95
C LEU A 572 13.83 4.30 -31.59
N GLN A 573 14.21 3.03 -31.81
CA GLN A 573 13.29 2.00 -32.28
C GLN A 573 12.15 1.79 -31.26
N GLN A 574 12.49 1.67 -29.98
CA GLN A 574 11.51 1.50 -28.91
C GLN A 574 10.59 2.72 -28.78
N ALA A 575 11.13 3.93 -28.90
CA ALA A 575 10.36 5.16 -28.94
C ALA A 575 9.37 5.18 -30.12
N ALA A 576 9.80 4.73 -31.30
CA ALA A 576 8.95 4.62 -32.49
C ALA A 576 7.83 3.57 -32.33
N THR A 577 8.15 2.40 -31.77
CA THR A 577 7.19 1.34 -31.46
C THR A 577 6.11 1.84 -30.49
N LEU A 578 6.51 2.44 -29.36
CA LEU A 578 5.56 2.99 -28.39
C LEU A 578 4.68 4.09 -29.01
N LYS A 579 5.27 4.97 -29.83
CA LYS A 579 4.50 6.00 -30.53
C LYS A 579 3.45 5.37 -31.45
N ALA A 580 3.82 4.36 -32.23
CA ALA A 580 2.90 3.64 -33.10
C ALA A 580 1.77 2.95 -32.32
N LEU A 581 2.08 2.32 -31.18
CA LEU A 581 1.08 1.69 -30.32
C LEU A 581 0.09 2.70 -29.72
N ILE A 582 0.56 3.87 -29.26
CA ILE A 582 -0.31 4.97 -28.83
C ILE A 582 -1.23 5.39 -29.96
N ASP A 583 -0.68 5.63 -31.16
CA ASP A 583 -1.44 6.07 -32.32
C ASP A 583 -2.50 5.02 -32.73
N CYS A 584 -2.15 3.72 -32.79
CA CYS A 584 -3.12 2.64 -33.01
C CYS A 584 -4.19 2.62 -31.92
N GLY A 585 -3.79 2.65 -30.65
CA GLY A 585 -4.71 2.55 -29.51
C GLY A 585 -5.76 3.65 -29.47
N VAL A 586 -5.35 4.92 -29.60
CA VAL A 586 -6.30 6.04 -29.55
C VAL A 586 -7.23 6.08 -30.77
N ASN A 587 -6.75 5.67 -31.95
CA ASN A 587 -7.60 5.61 -33.15
C ASN A 587 -8.61 4.47 -33.05
N ASN A 588 -8.18 3.27 -32.63
CA ASN A 588 -9.06 2.13 -32.44
C ASN A 588 -10.13 2.41 -31.37
N ALA A 589 -9.75 3.04 -30.25
CA ALA A 589 -10.69 3.46 -29.21
C ALA A 589 -11.72 4.49 -29.73
N ALA A 590 -11.26 5.52 -30.46
CA ALA A 590 -12.15 6.53 -31.04
C ALA A 590 -13.10 5.92 -32.09
N HIS A 591 -12.60 5.00 -32.94
CA HIS A 591 -13.42 4.24 -33.88
C HIS A 591 -14.48 3.40 -33.16
N ALA A 592 -14.10 2.70 -32.09
CA ALA A 592 -15.01 1.88 -31.30
C ALA A 592 -16.10 2.72 -30.59
N GLN A 593 -15.82 3.98 -30.29
CA GLN A 593 -16.81 4.95 -29.81
C GLN A 593 -17.75 5.49 -30.92
N GLY A 594 -17.66 4.96 -32.14
CA GLY A 594 -18.48 5.34 -33.28
C GLY A 594 -18.04 6.61 -34.00
N LEU A 595 -16.85 7.15 -33.69
CA LEU A 595 -16.31 8.34 -34.35
C LEU A 595 -15.67 7.96 -35.71
N ASN A 596 -15.72 8.89 -36.66
CA ASN A 596 -15.10 8.72 -37.97
C ASN A 596 -14.58 10.06 -38.52
N GLY A 597 -13.77 9.99 -39.59
CA GLY A 597 -13.24 11.15 -40.30
C GLY A 597 -12.61 12.20 -39.38
N ASP A 598 -13.04 13.45 -39.54
CA ASP A 598 -12.48 14.60 -38.78
C ASP A 598 -12.73 14.48 -37.26
N GLN A 599 -13.85 13.89 -36.82
CA GLN A 599 -14.16 13.74 -35.40
C GLN A 599 -13.19 12.76 -34.73
N LEU A 600 -12.89 11.66 -35.41
CA LEU A 600 -11.94 10.68 -34.93
C LEU A 600 -10.53 11.26 -34.83
N ALA A 601 -10.07 11.97 -35.86
CA ALA A 601 -8.76 12.59 -35.84
C ALA A 601 -8.64 13.64 -34.71
N ALA A 602 -9.70 14.43 -34.49
CA ALA A 602 -9.76 15.38 -33.39
C ALA A 602 -9.74 14.71 -32.01
N GLU A 603 -10.51 13.64 -31.81
CA GLU A 603 -10.55 12.91 -30.54
C GLU A 603 -9.23 12.20 -30.24
N ALA A 604 -8.66 11.50 -31.22
CA ALA A 604 -7.35 10.86 -31.10
C ALA A 604 -6.25 11.88 -30.75
N TYR A 605 -6.27 13.05 -31.38
CA TYR A 605 -5.37 14.15 -31.05
C TYR A 605 -5.60 14.68 -29.62
N ALA A 606 -6.85 14.90 -29.22
CA ALA A 606 -7.20 15.40 -27.89
C ALA A 606 -6.78 14.43 -26.77
N ARG A 607 -6.93 13.11 -26.96
CA ARG A 607 -6.45 12.09 -26.02
C ARG A 607 -4.93 12.14 -25.86
N LYS A 608 -4.19 12.17 -26.98
CA LYS A 608 -2.73 12.31 -26.94
C LYS A 608 -2.29 13.60 -26.26
N GLN A 609 -2.97 14.72 -26.54
CA GLN A 609 -2.68 16.01 -25.92
C GLN A 609 -2.93 15.99 -24.41
N SER A 610 -4.01 15.35 -23.95
CA SER A 610 -4.34 15.23 -22.54
C SER A 610 -3.33 14.37 -21.79
N ALA A 611 -3.03 13.16 -22.31
CA ALA A 611 -2.05 12.25 -21.72
C ALA A 611 -0.68 12.93 -21.59
N TYR A 612 -0.25 13.62 -22.65
CA TYR A 612 0.98 14.39 -22.65
C TYR A 612 0.97 15.51 -21.60
N GLY A 613 -0.11 16.29 -21.54
CA GLY A 613 -0.28 17.36 -20.55
C GLY A 613 -0.22 16.85 -19.11
N SER A 614 -0.83 15.69 -18.84
CA SER A 614 -0.79 15.01 -17.55
C SER A 614 0.64 14.59 -17.17
N VAL A 615 1.45 14.11 -18.12
CA VAL A 615 2.87 13.76 -17.90
C VAL A 615 3.68 14.99 -17.51
N VAL A 616 3.59 16.07 -18.30
CA VAL A 616 4.35 17.30 -18.05
C VAL A 616 3.96 17.92 -16.71
N LYS A 617 2.66 17.93 -16.37
CA LYS A 617 2.18 18.41 -15.07
C LYS A 617 2.73 17.58 -13.92
N GLY A 618 2.65 16.25 -13.99
CA GLY A 618 3.16 15.34 -12.96
C GLY A 618 4.68 15.46 -12.73
N LEU A 619 5.46 15.66 -13.81
CA LEU A 619 6.90 15.93 -13.71
C LEU A 619 7.18 17.28 -13.03
N SER A 620 6.35 18.31 -13.29
CA SER A 620 6.56 19.66 -12.72
C SER A 620 6.24 19.75 -11.22
N THR A 621 5.33 18.92 -10.72
CA THR A 621 4.89 18.92 -9.31
C THR A 621 5.59 17.88 -8.44
N GLY A 622 6.43 17.01 -9.03
CA GLY A 622 7.06 15.88 -8.33
C GLY A 622 6.08 14.76 -7.93
N ALA A 623 4.82 14.85 -8.35
CA ALA A 623 3.73 13.95 -7.97
C ALA A 623 3.50 12.85 -9.03
N GLY A 624 4.59 12.28 -9.59
CA GLY A 624 4.61 11.44 -10.78
C GLY A 624 3.39 10.52 -11.01
N ILE A 625 2.98 10.35 -12.28
CA ILE A 625 1.90 9.42 -12.66
C ILE A 625 2.41 7.99 -12.41
N ALA A 626 1.93 7.36 -11.33
CA ALA A 626 1.92 5.92 -11.04
C ALA A 626 3.15 5.08 -11.47
N GLY A 627 4.35 5.54 -11.13
CA GLY A 627 5.58 4.79 -11.34
C GLY A 627 6.75 5.47 -10.62
N GLY A 628 7.53 4.69 -9.88
CA GLY A 628 8.70 5.17 -9.14
C GLY A 628 9.75 5.87 -10.01
N ALA A 629 10.73 6.50 -9.35
CA ALA A 629 11.75 7.34 -9.97
C ALA A 629 12.54 6.62 -11.07
N LEU A 630 12.97 7.41 -12.07
CA LEU A 630 13.80 6.92 -13.18
C LEU A 630 15.21 6.54 -12.74
N PRO A 631 15.82 5.49 -13.32
CA PRO A 631 17.23 5.19 -13.09
C PRO A 631 18.15 6.23 -13.77
N PRO A 632 19.44 6.30 -13.39
CA PRO A 632 20.41 7.26 -13.92
C PRO A 632 20.46 7.26 -15.46
N PRO A 633 20.52 8.44 -16.12
CA PRO A 633 20.94 9.73 -15.55
C PRO A 633 19.86 10.53 -14.82
N TYR A 634 18.67 9.98 -14.55
CA TYR A 634 17.57 10.70 -13.91
C TYR A 634 17.15 10.19 -12.53
N ASN A 635 18.07 10.18 -11.56
CA ASN A 635 17.70 10.13 -10.14
C ASN A 635 16.94 11.42 -9.73
N ILE A 636 15.61 11.41 -9.80
CA ILE A 636 14.75 12.49 -9.27
C ILE A 636 14.29 12.13 -7.85
N VAL A 637 15.24 11.79 -6.98
CA VAL A 637 15.13 12.10 -5.55
C VAL A 637 16.23 13.11 -5.27
N GLY A 638 15.84 14.38 -5.17
CA GLY A 638 16.60 15.38 -4.43
C GLY A 638 17.44 16.41 -5.20
N LYS A 639 17.58 16.40 -6.54
CA LYS A 639 18.40 17.45 -7.21
C LYS A 639 17.95 18.05 -8.55
N LEU A 640 16.73 17.81 -9.04
CA LEU A 640 16.20 18.54 -10.20
C LEU A 640 14.66 18.64 -10.20
N ALA A 641 14.10 19.15 -9.11
CA ALA A 641 12.84 19.90 -9.21
C ALA A 641 13.19 21.23 -9.89
N GLY A 642 12.81 21.41 -11.16
CA GLY A 642 13.08 22.69 -11.83
C GLY A 642 12.74 22.76 -13.32
N PRO A 643 12.85 23.97 -13.92
CA PRO A 643 12.39 24.32 -15.27
C PRO A 643 12.93 23.44 -16.41
N GLY A 644 14.08 22.78 -16.24
CA GLY A 644 14.76 22.01 -17.30
C GLY A 644 14.00 20.78 -17.82
N VAL A 645 13.17 20.14 -16.99
CA VAL A 645 12.35 18.98 -17.39
C VAL A 645 11.11 19.43 -18.19
N THR A 646 10.48 20.53 -17.76
CA THR A 646 9.40 21.19 -18.51
C THR A 646 9.90 21.68 -19.88
N MET A 647 11.16 22.14 -19.93
CA MET A 647 11.82 22.58 -21.15
C MET A 647 12.03 21.44 -22.18
N ALA A 648 12.60 20.30 -21.76
CA ALA A 648 12.79 19.15 -22.65
C ALA A 648 11.45 18.53 -23.09
N GLY A 649 10.47 18.47 -22.18
CA GLY A 649 9.09 18.08 -22.51
C GLY A 649 8.55 18.93 -23.65
N ASN A 650 8.38 20.24 -23.44
CA ASN A 650 7.77 21.13 -24.43
C ASN A 650 8.46 21.10 -25.82
N ALA A 651 9.76 20.76 -25.89
CA ALA A 651 10.49 20.57 -27.15
C ALA A 651 10.05 19.34 -27.95
N LEU A 652 9.77 18.24 -27.26
CA LEU A 652 9.41 16.95 -27.86
C LEU A 652 7.90 16.76 -28.00
N GLN A 653 7.09 17.69 -27.47
CA GLN A 653 5.63 17.61 -27.50
C GLN A 653 5.09 17.32 -28.90
N GLN A 654 5.61 18.01 -29.90
CA GLN A 654 5.17 17.84 -31.28
C GLN A 654 5.64 16.53 -31.92
N ASP A 655 6.84 16.06 -31.58
CA ASP A 655 7.36 14.79 -32.10
C ASP A 655 6.57 13.60 -31.53
N ILE A 656 6.10 13.71 -30.28
CA ILE A 656 5.34 12.67 -29.58
C ILE A 656 3.87 12.68 -29.98
N ILE A 657 3.20 13.84 -29.96
CA ILE A 657 1.76 13.94 -30.25
C ILE A 657 1.48 13.92 -31.76
N GLY A 658 2.35 14.56 -32.56
CA GLY A 658 2.10 14.90 -33.96
C GLY A 658 1.42 16.27 -34.14
N ALA A 659 1.26 16.68 -35.39
CA ALA A 659 0.58 17.93 -35.73
C ALA A 659 -0.94 17.85 -35.48
N PRO A 660 -1.60 18.98 -35.14
CA PRO A 660 -3.05 19.03 -35.08
C PRO A 660 -3.69 18.61 -36.41
N PRO A 661 -4.81 17.87 -36.40
CA PRO A 661 -5.49 17.50 -37.63
C PRO A 661 -6.05 18.74 -38.33
N THR A 662 -5.82 18.84 -39.65
CA THR A 662 -6.46 19.85 -40.51
C THR A 662 -7.76 19.28 -41.06
N ALA A 663 -8.85 20.05 -41.05
CA ALA A 663 -10.10 19.65 -41.69
C ALA A 663 -9.83 19.23 -43.14
N MET A 664 -10.23 18.00 -43.53
CA MET A 664 -10.02 17.31 -44.82
C MET A 664 -9.08 16.08 -44.84
N THR A 665 -8.65 15.50 -43.72
CA THR A 665 -7.95 14.18 -43.77
C THR A 665 -8.94 13.02 -43.72
N THR A 666 -9.39 12.57 -44.89
CA THR A 666 -10.37 11.48 -45.07
C THR A 666 -9.78 10.07 -45.00
N SER A 667 -8.78 9.79 -44.17
CA SER A 667 -8.19 8.44 -44.11
C SER A 667 -8.40 7.81 -42.74
N GLU A 668 -9.21 6.76 -42.71
CA GLU A 668 -9.34 5.79 -41.60
C GLU A 668 -8.01 5.04 -41.33
N VAL A 669 -7.05 5.14 -42.26
CA VAL A 669 -5.73 4.49 -42.16
C VAL A 669 -4.72 5.45 -41.54
N LEU A 670 -4.09 5.01 -40.45
CA LEU A 670 -2.93 5.66 -39.85
C LEU A 670 -1.80 5.84 -40.87
N ALA A 671 -1.34 7.07 -41.05
CA ALA A 671 -0.29 7.38 -42.02
C ALA A 671 1.08 6.92 -41.52
N ASN A 672 1.93 6.51 -42.47
CA ASN A 672 3.36 6.27 -42.23
C ASN A 672 4.03 7.52 -41.63
N MET A 673 5.08 7.31 -40.83
CA MET A 673 5.88 8.38 -40.26
C MET A 673 6.52 9.24 -41.36
N PRO A 674 6.17 10.55 -41.44
CA PRO A 674 6.79 11.43 -42.43
C PRO A 674 8.29 11.60 -42.17
N ASP A 675 9.08 11.72 -43.23
CA ASP A 675 10.54 11.95 -43.16
C ASP A 675 10.89 13.13 -42.24
N SER A 676 10.16 14.25 -42.36
CA SER A 676 10.36 15.44 -41.52
C SER A 676 10.24 15.15 -40.03
N ILE A 677 9.28 14.33 -39.62
CA ILE A 677 9.05 13.95 -38.22
C ILE A 677 10.20 13.06 -37.73
N ALA A 678 10.63 12.12 -38.57
CA ALA A 678 11.73 11.24 -38.21
C ALA A 678 13.03 12.04 -37.99
N TYR A 679 13.35 12.98 -38.88
CA TYR A 679 14.52 13.84 -38.71
C TYR A 679 14.36 14.81 -37.53
N SER A 680 13.19 15.43 -37.36
CA SER A 680 12.96 16.39 -36.27
C SER A 680 13.10 15.73 -34.90
N GLN A 681 12.59 14.51 -34.72
CA GLN A 681 12.68 13.78 -33.46
C GLN A 681 14.13 13.57 -33.02
N VAL A 682 15.02 13.15 -33.92
CA VAL A 682 16.46 12.98 -33.64
C VAL A 682 17.11 14.33 -33.32
N LEU A 683 16.86 15.35 -34.15
CA LEU A 683 17.46 16.67 -33.97
C LEU A 683 16.96 17.36 -32.70
N ASN A 684 15.68 17.24 -32.35
CA ASN A 684 15.10 17.79 -31.14
C ASN A 684 15.66 17.13 -29.88
N GLY A 685 15.88 15.82 -29.90
CA GLY A 685 16.59 15.11 -28.82
C GLY A 685 18.01 15.64 -28.62
N LEU A 686 18.74 15.88 -29.71
CA LEU A 686 20.07 16.50 -29.68
C LEU A 686 20.03 17.95 -29.15
N ILE A 687 19.08 18.77 -29.61
CA ILE A 687 18.89 20.15 -29.14
C ILE A 687 18.56 20.18 -27.65
N ALA A 688 17.67 19.31 -27.18
CA ALA A 688 17.31 19.18 -25.76
C ALA A 688 18.52 18.83 -24.89
N ASN A 689 19.44 18.02 -25.43
CA ASN A 689 20.71 17.66 -24.78
C ASN A 689 21.84 18.67 -25.03
N ARG A 690 21.52 19.86 -25.55
CA ARG A 690 22.48 20.96 -25.84
C ARG A 690 23.59 20.57 -26.82
N ALA A 691 23.34 19.58 -27.67
CA ALA A 691 24.24 19.24 -28.77
C ALA A 691 24.12 20.29 -29.87
N PRO A 692 25.24 20.71 -30.50
CA PRO A 692 25.19 21.62 -31.63
C PRO A 692 24.61 20.93 -32.86
N VAL A 693 23.51 21.47 -33.41
CA VAL A 693 22.98 21.06 -34.72
C VAL A 693 23.56 21.98 -35.78
N ASN A 694 24.48 21.45 -36.60
CA ASN A 694 25.12 22.19 -37.68
C ASN A 694 24.33 22.06 -38.99
N GLY A 695 24.52 23.02 -39.90
CA GLY A 695 23.94 22.98 -41.26
C GLY A 695 22.54 23.58 -41.41
N LEU A 696 21.83 23.84 -40.30
CA LEU A 696 20.51 24.49 -40.34
C LEU A 696 20.60 26.00 -40.08
N ARG A 697 19.76 26.77 -40.79
CA ARG A 697 19.62 28.23 -40.60
C ARG A 697 18.60 28.54 -39.52
N HIS A 698 18.62 29.78 -39.00
CA HIS A 698 17.70 30.23 -37.94
C HIS A 698 16.20 29.98 -38.24
N GLU A 699 15.79 30.07 -39.51
CA GLU A 699 14.44 29.76 -40.01
C GLU A 699 13.99 28.30 -39.80
N PHE A 700 14.88 27.37 -39.45
CA PHE A 700 14.51 25.99 -39.09
C PHE A 700 14.17 25.83 -37.61
N PHE A 701 14.36 26.88 -36.80
CA PHE A 701 14.19 26.81 -35.37
C PHE A 701 13.03 27.70 -34.92
N VAL A 702 12.16 27.14 -34.09
CA VAL A 702 11.08 27.87 -33.42
C VAL A 702 11.14 27.64 -31.92
N HIS A 703 10.66 28.63 -31.18
CA HIS A 703 10.47 28.52 -29.74
C HIS A 703 9.27 27.61 -29.44
N THR A 704 9.46 26.70 -28.50
CA THR A 704 8.45 25.72 -28.06
C THR A 704 7.19 26.36 -27.51
N VAL A 705 7.33 27.53 -26.86
CA VAL A 705 6.22 28.39 -26.49
C VAL A 705 6.22 29.59 -27.44
N PRO A 706 5.21 29.73 -28.33
CA PRO A 706 5.14 30.83 -29.28
C PRO A 706 5.20 32.19 -28.57
N GLY A 707 6.15 33.03 -28.99
CA GLY A 707 6.33 34.39 -28.45
C GLY A 707 7.12 34.48 -27.14
N ASP A 708 7.53 33.36 -26.56
CA ASP A 708 8.43 33.34 -25.39
C ASP A 708 9.87 33.01 -25.82
N PRO A 709 10.76 34.01 -25.93
CA PRO A 709 12.15 33.81 -26.33
C PRO A 709 12.98 33.05 -25.28
N SER A 710 12.47 32.86 -24.06
CA SER A 710 13.12 32.07 -23.01
C SER A 710 12.78 30.57 -23.11
N SER A 711 11.78 30.21 -23.91
CA SER A 711 11.41 28.81 -24.13
C SER A 711 12.44 28.10 -25.03
N PRO A 712 12.65 26.79 -24.86
CA PRO A 712 13.58 26.02 -25.69
C PRO A 712 13.29 26.13 -27.18
N LEU A 713 14.34 26.00 -27.99
CA LEU A 713 14.20 25.84 -29.43
C LEU A 713 13.88 24.39 -29.78
N ARG A 714 13.11 24.22 -30.85
CA ARG A 714 12.91 22.95 -31.55
C ARG A 714 12.95 23.19 -33.06
N ILE A 715 13.09 22.12 -33.81
CA ILE A 715 12.90 22.12 -35.25
C ILE A 715 11.45 22.52 -35.57
N ALA A 716 11.29 23.50 -36.45
CA ALA A 716 10.00 23.95 -36.97
C ALA A 716 9.32 22.81 -37.74
N THR A 717 7.99 22.79 -37.78
CA THR A 717 7.32 22.03 -38.83
C THR A 717 7.51 22.69 -40.19
N TYR A 718 7.25 21.97 -41.26
CA TYR A 718 7.26 22.57 -42.59
C TYR A 718 6.28 23.75 -42.72
N ASP A 719 5.11 23.68 -42.09
CA ASP A 719 4.15 24.78 -42.10
C ASP A 719 4.63 25.99 -41.30
N GLU A 720 5.21 25.77 -40.12
CA GLU A 720 5.86 26.83 -39.33
C GLU A 720 7.03 27.47 -40.08
N TYR A 721 7.89 26.64 -40.69
CA TYR A 721 9.02 27.06 -41.53
C TYR A 721 8.55 27.99 -42.66
N ARG A 722 7.46 27.64 -43.33
CA ARG A 722 6.87 28.51 -44.38
C ARG A 722 6.31 29.82 -43.82
N LEU A 723 5.68 29.78 -42.65
CA LEU A 723 5.12 30.98 -42.01
C LEU A 723 6.19 31.98 -41.58
N ILE A 724 7.41 31.52 -41.28
CA ILE A 724 8.56 32.37 -40.93
C ILE A 724 9.45 32.75 -42.13
N ASN A 725 8.88 32.79 -43.33
CA ASN A 725 9.53 33.13 -44.61
C ASN A 725 10.57 32.12 -45.11
N GLY A 726 10.42 30.84 -44.75
CA GLY A 726 11.16 29.75 -45.36
C GLY A 726 10.79 29.61 -46.85
N ASN A 727 11.81 29.55 -47.72
CA ASN A 727 11.63 29.56 -49.17
C ASN A 727 11.83 28.20 -49.85
N PHE A 728 12.08 27.15 -49.05
CA PHE A 728 12.29 25.79 -49.54
C PHE A 728 10.98 25.05 -49.81
N THR A 729 11.01 24.16 -50.81
CA THR A 729 9.96 23.17 -51.00
C THR A 729 10.00 22.14 -49.86
N ASN A 730 8.94 21.34 -49.70
CA ASN A 730 8.91 20.29 -48.67
C ASN A 730 10.06 19.28 -48.86
N TYR A 731 10.40 18.97 -50.13
CA TYR A 731 11.53 18.13 -50.47
C TYR A 731 12.86 18.76 -50.02
N ASP A 732 13.10 20.02 -50.38
CA ASP A 732 14.33 20.73 -50.02
C ASP A 732 14.46 20.90 -48.49
N TYR A 733 13.35 21.16 -47.81
CA TYR A 733 13.26 21.21 -46.36
C TYR A 733 13.73 19.89 -45.72
N ASN A 734 13.18 18.75 -46.18
CA ASN A 734 13.56 17.43 -45.67
C ASN A 734 15.03 17.09 -45.97
N GLN A 735 15.57 17.52 -47.12
CA GLN A 735 17.00 17.32 -47.42
C GLN A 735 17.90 18.07 -46.44
N GLN A 736 17.55 19.31 -46.06
CA GLN A 736 18.32 20.04 -45.06
C GLN A 736 18.30 19.37 -43.69
N LEU A 737 17.15 18.85 -43.26
CA LEU A 737 17.07 18.09 -42.01
C LEU A 737 17.89 16.81 -42.07
N LYS A 738 17.84 16.08 -43.19
CA LYS A 738 18.64 14.89 -43.43
C LYS A 738 20.13 15.18 -43.34
N ASP A 739 20.60 16.23 -44.01
CA ASP A 739 22.00 16.65 -44.00
C ASP A 739 22.45 17.04 -42.59
N ALA A 740 21.58 17.68 -41.81
CA ALA A 740 21.86 18.01 -40.42
C ALA A 740 21.98 16.77 -39.53
N VAL A 741 21.09 15.78 -39.69
CA VAL A 741 21.20 14.48 -38.99
C VAL A 741 22.49 13.76 -39.40
N GLN A 742 22.79 13.68 -40.69
CA GLN A 742 24.01 13.07 -41.20
C GLN A 742 25.27 13.77 -40.67
N SER A 743 25.24 15.10 -40.55
CA SER A 743 26.35 15.87 -39.97
C SER A 743 26.50 15.65 -38.46
N ALA A 744 25.41 15.42 -37.74
CA ALA A 744 25.42 15.23 -36.30
C ALA A 744 25.84 13.82 -35.90
N LEU A 745 25.33 12.81 -36.61
CA LEU A 745 25.52 11.40 -36.28
C LEU A 745 26.64 10.73 -37.07
N GLY A 746 26.96 11.21 -38.27
CA GLY A 746 27.87 10.51 -39.19
C GLY A 746 27.26 9.26 -39.85
N ASP A 747 26.04 8.90 -39.48
CA ASP A 747 25.27 7.77 -40.02
C ASP A 747 23.80 8.15 -40.16
N GLY A 748 23.26 8.04 -41.37
CA GLY A 748 21.86 8.34 -41.68
C GLY A 748 20.93 7.13 -41.63
N THR A 749 21.43 5.92 -41.32
CA THR A 749 20.64 4.66 -41.31
C THR A 749 19.63 4.57 -40.17
N VAL A 750 19.86 5.32 -39.08
CA VAL A 750 18.98 5.46 -37.91
C VAL A 750 17.56 5.89 -38.28
N ILE A 751 17.43 6.74 -39.30
CA ILE A 751 16.14 7.29 -39.73
C ILE A 751 15.26 6.23 -40.41
N PRO A 752 15.74 5.51 -41.44
CA PRO A 752 15.02 4.36 -42.00
C PRO A 752 14.62 3.30 -40.96
N HIS A 753 15.48 2.98 -39.99
CA HIS A 753 15.15 1.99 -38.96
C HIS A 753 13.97 2.47 -38.10
N MET A 754 14.05 3.69 -37.56
CA MET A 754 12.99 4.27 -36.74
C MET A 754 11.65 4.36 -37.51
N GLN A 755 11.70 4.77 -38.79
CA GLN A 755 10.51 4.81 -39.64
C GLN A 755 9.94 3.41 -39.90
N SER A 756 10.78 2.39 -40.13
CA SER A 756 10.32 1.01 -40.34
C SER A 756 9.53 0.51 -39.13
N HIS A 757 10.10 0.60 -37.93
CA HIS A 757 9.43 0.12 -36.71
C HIS A 757 8.08 0.80 -36.47
N TYR A 758 7.97 2.11 -36.69
CA TYR A 758 6.68 2.78 -36.60
C TYR A 758 5.71 2.28 -37.69
N ASN A 759 6.17 2.24 -38.95
CA ASN A 759 5.34 1.92 -40.11
C ASN A 759 4.84 0.47 -40.08
N ASP A 760 5.69 -0.48 -39.68
CA ASP A 760 5.37 -1.91 -39.60
C ASP A 760 4.24 -2.15 -38.58
N VAL A 761 4.25 -1.39 -37.48
CA VAL A 761 3.18 -1.42 -36.47
C VAL A 761 1.91 -0.76 -37.01
N VAL A 762 1.94 0.44 -37.59
CA VAL A 762 0.70 1.13 -38.02
C VAL A 762 0.08 0.60 -39.31
N GLN A 763 0.81 -0.17 -40.12
CA GLN A 763 0.31 -0.71 -41.40
C GLN A 763 -0.90 -1.64 -41.22
N ILE A 764 -0.97 -2.35 -40.09
CA ILE A 764 -2.12 -3.18 -39.69
C ILE A 764 -2.63 -2.62 -38.36
N PRO A 765 -3.45 -1.56 -38.35
CA PRO A 765 -3.77 -0.83 -37.12
C PRO A 765 -4.69 -1.61 -36.18
N ASN A 766 -5.47 -2.56 -36.72
CA ASN A 766 -6.36 -3.41 -35.94
C ASN A 766 -5.56 -4.44 -35.12
N PRO A 767 -5.93 -4.63 -33.84
CA PRO A 767 -5.30 -5.63 -32.98
C PRO A 767 -5.63 -7.06 -33.37
#